data_AF-A0A7K8XPX4-F1
#
_entry.id   AF-A0A7K8XPX4-F1
#
_cell.length_a   1.000
_cell.length_b   1.000
_cell.length_c   1.000
_cell.angle_alpha   90.00
_cell.angle_beta   90.00
_cell.angle_gamma   90.00
#
_symmetry.space_group_name_H-M   'P 1'
#
loop_
_entity.id
_entity.type
_entity.pdbx_description
1 polymer ?
#
loop_
_entity_poly.entity_id
_entity_poly.type
_entity_poly.pdbx_seq_one_letter_code
_entity_poly.pdbx_strand_id
1 'polypeptide(L)'
;EQEAVEAWLDDHGDFTRSYFVRKATREMVNAWFAERVHTIPVCKEGTKSQSESCACHQPSCGETTSSGTPARKISASEFDRPLRPIFVKDSVGAVSFLSGSEKKEQMPLQSPRIETSAGDQCSRLLELVKDISSHLDVTALCHKIFLHIHELIAADRYSLFLVCEDSSNEKFLVSRLFDVAEGSTLEEASNNCIRLEWNKGIVGHVAAIGQPLNIKNAYEDPRFNAEVDQITGYKTQSILCMPIKNHREEVVGVAQAINKRSGIGGTFTEQDEKDFAAYLAFCGIVLHNAQLYETSLLENRRNQVLLDLASLIFEEQQSLEVILKKIAATIISFMQVQRCTIFIVDEDCSDSFSSVFHMESEQLEDSAENLKREYDTNKINYMYAQYVKNTMEPLNIPDVCKDRRFPWTNDNAEDESQRIKSLLCTPIKNGKKNKVIGVCQLVNKMEENSGKIKAFNRNDEQFLEAFVIFCGLGIQNTQMYEAVERAMAKQMVTLEVLSYHASAAEEETRELQVTVAAVVPSAQSLNLTDFNFSDFELSDYETTLCTIRMFTDLNLVQNFQMKHEVLCRWILSVKKNYRKNVAYHNWRHAFNTAQCMFAALKSGKIQSKLTDLETLALLIATLSHDLDHRGVNNSYIQRSEHPLAQLYCHSIMEHHHFDQCLMILNSPGNQILSSLSIEEYKATLKMIKQAILATDLALYIKRRGEFFELLRKKQFNWEDPTQKELFLAMLMTACDLSAITKPWPVQQRIAELVATEFFDQGDKERKELNIEPTDLMNREKKNKIPSMQVGFIDAVCLQLYEALTHVSEACYPLLDGCRKNRQKWQSLAEQQEKNLINGESNQAKRN
;
A
#
# COMPACT_ATOMS: atom_id res chain seq x y z
N GLU A 1 -48.38 -16.77 7.52
CA GLU A 1 -48.46 -16.51 6.06
C GLU A 1 -47.11 -16.72 5.38
N GLN A 2 -46.01 -16.12 5.85
CA GLN A 2 -44.67 -16.35 5.29
C GLN A 2 -44.26 -17.84 5.27
N GLU A 3 -44.41 -18.56 6.37
CA GLU A 3 -44.11 -20.01 6.42
C GLU A 3 -44.96 -20.85 5.44
N ALA A 4 -46.21 -20.44 5.18
CA ALA A 4 -47.08 -21.13 4.23
C ALA A 4 -46.67 -20.84 2.78
N VAL A 5 -46.12 -19.65 2.51
CA VAL A 5 -45.56 -19.29 1.21
C VAL A 5 -44.23 -20.02 0.97
N GLU A 6 -43.37 -20.11 1.99
CA GLU A 6 -42.12 -20.88 1.93
C GLU A 6 -42.37 -22.35 1.64
N ALA A 7 -43.27 -22.99 2.41
CA ALA A 7 -43.65 -24.38 2.17
C ALA A 7 -44.21 -24.61 0.76
N TRP A 8 -45.02 -23.67 0.24
CA TRP A 8 -45.53 -23.76 -1.12
C TRP A 8 -44.44 -23.63 -2.19
N LEU A 9 -43.47 -22.72 -1.99
CA LEU A 9 -42.34 -22.53 -2.90
C LEU A 9 -41.39 -23.73 -2.93
N ASP A 10 -41.19 -24.38 -1.78
CA ASP A 10 -40.40 -25.60 -1.67
C ASP A 10 -41.07 -26.78 -2.38
N ASP A 11 -42.41 -26.92 -2.25
CA ASP A 11 -43.19 -27.95 -2.94
C ASP A 11 -43.32 -27.73 -4.46
N HIS A 12 -43.03 -26.51 -4.96
CA HIS A 12 -43.18 -26.13 -6.38
C HIS A 12 -41.87 -25.65 -7.00
N GLY A 13 -40.80 -26.45 -6.84
CA GLY A 13 -39.42 -26.10 -7.23
C GLY A 13 -39.22 -25.60 -8.68
N ASP A 14 -39.94 -26.15 -9.66
CA ASP A 14 -39.82 -25.70 -11.07
C ASP A 14 -40.37 -24.27 -11.28
N PHE A 15 -41.50 -23.96 -10.65
CA PHE A 15 -42.07 -22.62 -10.65
C PHE A 15 -41.15 -21.64 -9.91
N THR A 16 -40.67 -22.04 -8.74
CA THR A 16 -39.76 -21.26 -7.90
C THR A 16 -38.48 -20.91 -8.66
N ARG A 17 -37.84 -21.88 -9.31
CA ARG A 17 -36.65 -21.66 -10.15
C ARG A 17 -36.93 -20.72 -11.31
N SER A 18 -38.02 -20.94 -12.05
CA SER A 18 -38.42 -20.08 -13.17
C SER A 18 -38.76 -18.65 -12.74
N TYR A 19 -39.35 -18.48 -11.55
CA TYR A 19 -39.71 -17.19 -10.99
C TYR A 19 -38.45 -16.40 -10.60
N PHE A 20 -37.52 -17.01 -9.85
CA PHE A 20 -36.27 -16.36 -9.46
C PHE A 20 -35.38 -16.03 -10.66
N VAL A 21 -35.28 -16.89 -11.68
CA VAL A 21 -34.52 -16.57 -12.90
C VAL A 21 -35.08 -15.34 -13.63
N ARG A 22 -36.40 -15.11 -13.58
CA ARG A 22 -37.05 -13.98 -14.27
C ARG A 22 -37.11 -12.70 -13.44
N LYS A 23 -37.09 -12.80 -12.11
CA LYS A 23 -37.39 -11.69 -11.20
C LYS A 23 -36.28 -11.33 -10.22
N ALA A 24 -35.28 -12.19 -10.01
CA ALA A 24 -34.15 -11.86 -9.17
C ALA A 24 -33.30 -10.77 -9.84
N THR A 25 -33.13 -9.65 -9.16
CA THR A 25 -32.21 -8.60 -9.61
C THR A 25 -30.80 -8.89 -9.11
N ARG A 26 -29.81 -8.22 -9.70
CA ARG A 26 -28.41 -8.35 -9.29
C ARG A 26 -28.21 -7.96 -7.82
N GLU A 27 -28.96 -6.95 -7.33
CA GLU A 27 -28.90 -6.53 -5.92
C GLU A 27 -29.43 -7.62 -4.98
N MET A 28 -30.54 -8.28 -5.33
CA MET A 28 -31.12 -9.36 -4.51
C MET A 28 -30.17 -10.56 -4.39
N VAL A 29 -29.54 -10.94 -5.50
CA VAL A 29 -28.57 -12.05 -5.53
C VAL A 29 -27.33 -11.69 -4.72
N ASN A 30 -26.82 -10.46 -4.86
CA ASN A 30 -25.66 -10.01 -4.11
C ASN A 30 -25.93 -9.91 -2.60
N ALA A 31 -27.10 -9.44 -2.19
CA ALA A 31 -27.52 -9.43 -0.78
C ALA A 31 -27.64 -10.85 -0.22
N TRP A 32 -28.22 -11.78 -0.98
CA TRP A 32 -28.32 -13.20 -0.61
C TRP A 32 -26.94 -13.88 -0.46
N PHE A 33 -25.98 -13.56 -1.33
CA PHE A 33 -24.60 -14.03 -1.17
C PHE A 33 -23.90 -13.42 0.04
N ALA A 34 -24.11 -12.13 0.31
CA ALA A 34 -23.49 -11.43 1.43
C ALA A 34 -23.89 -12.03 2.80
N GLU A 35 -25.14 -12.48 2.96
CA GLU A 35 -25.61 -13.11 4.21
C GLU A 35 -25.00 -14.49 4.47
N ARG A 36 -24.61 -15.25 3.43
CA ARG A 36 -24.22 -16.68 3.57
C ARG A 36 -22.73 -16.96 3.55
N VAL A 37 -21.90 -15.99 3.13
CA VAL A 37 -20.43 -16.14 3.08
C VAL A 37 -19.81 -16.38 4.48
N HIS A 38 -20.50 -16.04 5.57
CA HIS A 38 -20.02 -16.24 6.94
C HIS A 38 -20.36 -17.62 7.56
N THR A 39 -21.00 -18.53 6.82
CA THR A 39 -21.56 -19.78 7.39
C THR A 39 -20.99 -21.07 6.80
N ILE A 40 -19.84 -21.04 6.12
CA ILE A 40 -19.16 -22.27 5.68
C ILE A 40 -18.17 -22.70 6.77
N PRO A 41 -18.40 -23.80 7.51
CA PRO A 41 -17.42 -24.34 8.43
C PRO A 41 -16.32 -25.02 7.61
N VAL A 42 -15.09 -24.53 7.72
CA VAL A 42 -13.92 -25.23 7.18
C VAL A 42 -13.72 -26.52 7.97
N CYS A 43 -13.89 -27.67 7.31
CA CYS A 43 -13.55 -28.99 7.84
C CYS A 43 -12.06 -29.03 8.23
N LYS A 44 -11.78 -29.23 9.52
CA LYS A 44 -10.44 -29.55 10.03
C LYS A 44 -10.14 -31.02 9.75
N GLU A 45 -9.37 -31.31 8.71
CA GLU A 45 -8.64 -32.58 8.60
C GLU A 45 -7.24 -32.44 9.23
N GLY A 46 -6.93 -33.40 10.11
CA GLY A 46 -5.84 -33.33 11.06
C GLY A 46 -4.44 -33.55 10.47
N THR A 47 -3.48 -32.84 11.02
CA THR A 47 -2.06 -33.16 10.88
C THR A 47 -1.53 -33.68 12.22
N LYS A 48 -1.17 -34.96 12.20
CA LYS A 48 -0.51 -35.67 13.28
C LYS A 48 0.86 -35.05 13.58
N SER A 49 1.14 -34.93 14.87
CA SER A 49 2.44 -34.70 15.47
C SER A 49 3.49 -35.73 15.01
N GLN A 50 4.62 -35.26 14.49
CA GLN A 50 5.90 -35.95 14.64
C GLN A 50 6.99 -34.92 14.96
N SER A 51 7.38 -34.94 16.22
CA SER A 51 8.64 -34.49 16.76
C SER A 51 9.79 -35.34 16.21
N GLU A 52 10.82 -34.73 15.64
CA GLU A 52 12.16 -35.29 15.71
C GLU A 52 13.21 -34.18 15.65
N SER A 53 14.07 -34.24 16.67
CA SER A 53 15.17 -33.36 17.02
C SER A 53 16.35 -33.50 16.07
N CYS A 54 17.01 -32.39 15.75
CA CYS A 54 18.44 -32.42 15.45
C CYS A 54 19.14 -31.28 16.18
N ALA A 55 19.96 -31.66 17.16
CA ALA A 55 20.71 -30.79 18.04
C ALA A 55 22.07 -30.43 17.40
N CYS A 56 22.41 -29.15 17.42
CA CYS A 56 23.79 -28.70 17.39
C CYS A 56 24.00 -27.66 18.50
N HIS A 57 24.83 -28.04 19.47
CA HIS A 57 25.28 -27.23 20.59
C HIS A 57 26.32 -26.19 20.15
N GLN A 58 26.20 -24.96 20.66
CA GLN A 58 27.32 -24.19 21.22
C GLN A 58 26.80 -23.18 22.28
N PRO A 59 27.65 -22.71 23.23
CA PRO A 59 27.29 -22.61 24.64
C PRO A 59 27.02 -21.19 25.17
N SER A 60 26.19 -21.17 26.22
CA SER A 60 26.14 -20.26 27.39
C SER A 60 26.56 -18.79 27.25
N CYS A 61 25.58 -17.89 27.45
CA CYS A 61 25.76 -16.77 28.39
C CYS A 61 24.42 -16.19 28.86
N GLY A 62 24.24 -16.15 30.18
CA GLY A 62 23.53 -15.09 30.91
C GLY A 62 22.01 -15.00 30.82
N GLU A 63 21.33 -15.42 31.88
CA GLU A 63 20.01 -14.94 32.24
C GLU A 63 20.00 -13.40 32.31
N THR A 64 19.15 -12.75 31.51
CA THR A 64 18.60 -11.43 31.86
C THR A 64 17.14 -11.37 31.42
N THR A 65 16.29 -11.43 32.44
CA THR A 65 14.94 -10.86 32.55
C THR A 65 14.45 -10.00 31.38
N SER A 66 13.29 -10.39 30.85
CA SER A 66 12.36 -9.60 30.05
C SER A 66 12.34 -8.12 30.44
N SER A 67 12.85 -7.26 29.55
CA SER A 67 12.61 -5.82 29.61
C SER A 67 11.23 -5.50 29.04
N GLY A 68 10.19 -5.82 29.81
CA GLY A 68 8.94 -5.10 29.70
C GLY A 68 9.21 -3.70 30.24
N THR A 69 9.31 -2.70 29.37
CA THR A 69 9.34 -1.30 29.79
C THR A 69 8.08 -1.07 30.61
N PRO A 70 8.14 -0.64 31.88
CA PRO A 70 6.95 -0.24 32.60
C PRO A 70 6.55 1.12 32.01
N ALA A 71 5.77 1.08 30.92
CA ALA A 71 5.07 2.26 30.45
C ALA A 71 4.09 2.64 31.55
N ARG A 72 4.52 3.57 32.41
CA ARG A 72 3.65 4.26 33.34
C ARG A 72 2.45 4.74 32.51
N LYS A 73 1.23 4.33 32.88
CA LYS A 73 0.00 4.75 32.19
C LYS A 73 -0.15 6.27 32.38
N ILE A 74 0.42 7.05 31.48
CA ILE A 74 0.29 8.50 31.45
C ILE A 74 -1.08 8.78 30.81
N SER A 75 -2.03 9.22 31.61
CA SER A 75 -3.34 9.67 31.11
C SER A 75 -3.22 11.00 30.36
N ALA A 76 -4.12 11.25 29.41
CA ALA A 76 -4.26 12.56 28.76
C ALA A 76 -4.35 13.73 29.76
N SER A 77 -4.86 13.51 30.99
CA SER A 77 -4.92 14.54 32.04
C SER A 77 -3.60 14.84 32.75
N GLU A 78 -2.55 14.02 32.59
CA GLU A 78 -1.23 14.31 33.16
C GLU A 78 -0.49 15.42 32.40
N PHE A 79 -0.91 15.72 31.16
CA PHE A 79 -0.35 16.80 30.35
C PHE A 79 -0.74 18.21 30.85
N ASP A 80 -1.70 18.34 31.78
CA ASP A 80 -2.11 19.61 32.37
C ASP A 80 -1.26 20.04 33.59
N ARG A 81 -0.40 19.16 34.13
CA ARG A 81 0.36 19.46 35.36
C ARG A 81 1.69 20.14 35.00
N PRO A 82 2.07 21.27 35.65
CA PRO A 82 3.45 21.74 35.58
C PRO A 82 4.37 20.60 36.00
N LEU A 83 5.53 20.47 35.34
CA LEU A 83 6.49 19.39 35.61
C LEU A 83 6.79 19.35 37.11
N ARG A 84 6.25 18.37 37.83
CA ARG A 84 6.84 18.00 39.12
C ARG A 84 8.17 17.33 38.82
N PRO A 85 9.25 17.61 39.56
CA PRO A 85 10.44 16.78 39.47
C PRO A 85 10.02 15.33 39.72
N ILE A 86 10.15 14.51 38.69
CA ILE A 86 9.82 13.09 38.77
C ILE A 86 10.99 12.45 39.52
N PHE A 87 10.80 12.16 40.80
CA PHE A 87 11.73 11.29 41.53
C PHE A 87 11.57 9.87 41.01
N VAL A 88 12.53 9.41 40.20
CA VAL A 88 12.70 8.00 39.90
C VAL A 88 13.47 7.40 41.08
N LYS A 89 12.81 6.53 41.84
CA LYS A 89 13.53 5.61 42.73
C LYS A 89 14.05 4.48 41.87
N ASP A 90 15.35 4.24 41.94
CA ASP A 90 15.91 2.97 41.48
C ASP A 90 15.39 1.82 42.36
N SER A 91 15.64 0.58 41.94
CA SER A 91 15.23 -0.64 42.65
C SER A 91 15.83 -0.79 44.06
N VAL A 92 16.67 0.15 44.51
CA VAL A 92 17.33 0.18 45.82
C VAL A 92 16.90 1.39 46.67
N GLY A 93 16.06 2.28 46.17
CA GLY A 93 15.46 3.37 46.94
C GLY A 93 16.37 4.57 47.19
N ALA A 94 17.46 4.73 46.44
CA ALA A 94 18.31 5.92 46.50
C ALA A 94 17.82 6.99 45.51
N VAL A 95 17.87 8.26 45.92
CA VAL A 95 17.43 9.41 45.11
C VAL A 95 18.66 9.98 44.41
N SER A 96 18.82 9.75 43.10
CA SER A 96 19.98 10.25 42.35
C SER A 96 19.63 11.46 41.47
N PHE A 97 20.29 12.59 41.71
CA PHE A 97 20.36 13.71 40.77
C PHE A 97 21.46 13.44 39.73
N LEU A 98 21.14 13.60 38.44
CA LEU A 98 22.17 13.81 37.42
C LEU A 98 22.56 15.29 37.46
N SER A 99 23.46 15.65 38.37
CA SER A 99 24.28 16.85 38.24
C SER A 99 25.73 16.43 38.06
N GLY A 100 26.38 17.01 37.04
CA GLY A 100 27.79 16.83 36.77
C GLY A 100 28.61 17.15 38.02
N SER A 101 29.61 16.31 38.26
CA SER A 101 30.65 16.49 39.25
C SER A 101 31.24 17.90 39.17
N GLU A 102 31.10 18.68 40.24
CA GLU A 102 32.17 19.53 40.76
C GLU A 102 31.81 19.99 42.18
N LYS A 103 32.51 19.42 43.17
CA LYS A 103 32.57 19.98 44.51
C LYS A 103 33.24 21.35 44.41
N LYS A 104 32.56 22.43 44.84
CA LYS A 104 33.22 23.63 45.33
C LYS A 104 32.74 23.93 46.74
N GLU A 105 33.73 24.10 47.61
CA GLU A 105 33.62 24.31 49.05
C GLU A 105 32.78 25.56 49.38
N GLN A 106 32.11 25.50 50.54
CA GLN A 106 31.56 26.68 51.20
C GLN A 106 32.68 27.70 51.47
N MET A 107 32.46 28.95 51.09
CA MET A 107 33.21 30.09 51.63
C MET A 107 32.25 31.02 52.39
N PRO A 108 32.64 31.54 53.57
CA PRO A 108 31.83 32.48 54.31
C PRO A 108 31.84 33.84 53.62
N LEU A 109 30.66 34.40 53.36
CA LEU A 109 30.49 35.77 52.84
C LEU A 109 30.88 36.79 53.91
N GLN A 110 32.05 37.42 53.77
CA GLN A 110 32.32 38.73 54.34
C GLN A 110 32.08 39.80 53.26
N SER A 111 31.27 40.80 53.59
CA SER A 111 30.97 41.96 52.74
C SER A 111 32.09 43.01 52.82
N PRO A 112 32.72 43.44 51.71
CA PRO A 112 33.40 44.72 51.66
C PRO A 112 32.43 45.78 51.13
N ARG A 113 32.17 46.81 51.94
CA ARG A 113 31.62 48.08 51.45
C ARG A 113 32.71 48.79 50.64
N ILE A 114 32.45 49.06 49.37
CA ILE A 114 33.27 49.94 48.53
C ILE A 114 32.34 50.95 47.86
N GLU A 115 32.67 52.23 47.98
CA GLU A 115 31.97 53.35 47.35
C GLU A 115 32.09 53.25 45.81
N THR A 116 30.97 53.12 45.10
CA THR A 116 30.96 52.81 43.66
C THR A 116 30.87 54.07 42.79
N SER A 117 31.79 54.17 41.83
CA SER A 117 31.65 54.99 40.62
C SER A 117 30.73 54.29 39.60
N ALA A 118 30.13 55.05 38.67
CA ALA A 118 29.15 54.56 37.68
C ALA A 118 29.65 53.40 36.78
N GLY A 119 30.96 53.18 36.66
CA GLY A 119 31.53 52.05 35.89
C GLY A 119 31.39 50.68 36.56
N ASP A 120 31.26 50.64 37.89
CA ASP A 120 31.28 49.41 38.70
C ASP A 120 29.88 48.79 38.88
N GLN A 121 28.82 49.59 38.68
CA GLN A 121 27.43 49.12 38.72
C GLN A 121 27.05 48.33 37.45
N CYS A 122 27.61 48.72 36.30
CA CYS A 122 27.35 48.07 35.01
C CYS A 122 28.05 46.71 34.90
N SER A 123 29.28 46.59 35.39
CA SER A 123 30.00 45.31 35.48
C SER A 123 29.27 44.30 36.37
N ARG A 124 28.78 44.77 37.53
CA ARG A 124 28.00 43.95 38.47
C ARG A 124 26.67 43.50 37.87
N LEU A 125 25.93 44.39 37.21
CA LEU A 125 24.68 44.03 36.52
C LEU A 125 24.91 42.96 35.44
N LEU A 126 25.98 43.09 34.64
CA LEU A 126 26.33 42.11 33.63
C LEU A 126 26.69 40.74 34.22
N GLU A 127 27.33 40.71 35.39
CA GLU A 127 27.64 39.47 36.10
C GLU A 127 26.37 38.75 36.56
N LEU A 128 25.41 39.48 37.13
CA LEU A 128 24.10 38.94 37.52
C LEU A 128 23.32 38.42 36.29
N VAL A 129 23.33 39.16 35.18
CA VAL A 129 22.67 38.74 33.92
C VAL A 129 23.31 37.46 33.36
N LYS A 130 24.64 37.35 33.39
CA LYS A 130 25.35 36.16 32.91
C LYS A 130 24.97 34.92 33.72
N ASP A 131 24.86 35.07 35.04
CA ASP A 131 24.50 34.01 35.98
C ASP A 131 23.07 33.48 35.71
N ILE A 132 22.06 34.36 35.59
CA ILE A 132 20.68 33.94 35.27
C ILE A 132 20.54 33.33 33.87
N SER A 133 21.33 33.79 32.88
CA SER A 133 21.23 33.34 31.48
C SER A 133 21.56 31.85 31.27
N SER A 134 22.23 31.22 32.24
CA SER A 134 22.60 29.81 32.20
C SER A 134 21.50 28.84 32.67
N HIS A 135 20.41 29.37 33.25
CA HIS A 135 19.33 28.56 33.82
C HIS A 135 18.15 28.43 32.85
N LEU A 136 17.79 27.19 32.51
CA LEU A 136 16.62 26.86 31.69
C LEU A 136 15.42 26.35 32.50
N ASP A 137 15.63 25.93 33.75
CA ASP A 137 14.56 25.57 34.67
C ASP A 137 13.93 26.85 35.25
N VAL A 138 12.64 27.05 34.99
CA VAL A 138 11.90 28.26 35.37
C VAL A 138 11.91 28.46 36.90
N THR A 139 11.83 27.39 37.68
CA THR A 139 11.75 27.47 39.15
C THR A 139 13.11 27.86 39.74
N ALA A 140 14.19 27.23 39.28
CA ALA A 140 15.55 27.57 39.67
C ALA A 140 15.92 28.99 39.23
N LEU A 141 15.50 29.40 38.03
CA LEU A 141 15.68 30.74 37.50
C LEU A 141 14.93 31.78 38.34
N CYS A 142 13.67 31.54 38.69
CA CYS A 142 12.90 32.40 39.59
C CYS A 142 13.60 32.61 40.94
N HIS A 143 14.16 31.54 41.51
CA HIS A 143 14.90 31.60 42.77
C HIS A 143 16.19 32.41 42.64
N LYS A 144 16.88 32.27 41.50
CA LYS A 144 18.11 33.00 41.24
C LYS A 144 17.87 34.50 41.03
N ILE A 145 16.84 34.84 40.25
CA ILE A 145 16.36 36.21 40.06
C ILE A 145 15.99 36.83 41.41
N PHE A 146 15.30 36.08 42.26
CA PHE A 146 14.95 36.53 43.60
C PHE A 146 16.20 36.91 44.44
N LEU A 147 17.22 36.06 44.48
CA LEU A 147 18.46 36.33 45.22
C LEU A 147 19.17 37.60 44.72
N HIS A 148 19.20 37.81 43.40
CA HIS A 148 19.79 39.01 42.81
C HIS A 148 18.99 40.28 43.11
N ILE A 149 17.65 40.21 43.12
CA ILE A 149 16.80 41.35 43.51
C ILE A 149 17.10 41.77 44.96
N HIS A 150 17.31 40.81 45.86
CA HIS A 150 17.69 41.09 47.24
C HIS A 150 19.03 41.84 47.34
N GLU A 151 20.01 41.47 46.51
CA GLU A 151 21.31 42.17 46.47
C GLU A 151 21.22 43.59 45.88
N LEU A 152 20.31 43.81 44.94
CA LEU A 152 20.15 45.08 44.22
C LEU A 152 19.31 46.10 44.98
N ILE A 153 18.25 45.66 45.66
CA ILE A 153 17.28 46.54 46.32
C ILE A 153 17.18 46.14 47.76
N ALA A 154 17.67 46.97 48.69
CA ALA A 154 17.54 46.69 50.12
C ALA A 154 16.09 46.83 50.63
N ALA A 155 15.29 45.77 50.54
CA ALA A 155 13.95 45.63 51.09
C ALA A 155 13.85 44.46 52.08
N ASP A 156 12.75 44.38 52.81
CA ASP A 156 12.55 43.35 53.84
C ASP A 156 12.15 42.00 53.25
N ARG A 157 11.24 42.01 52.28
CA ARG A 157 10.79 40.80 51.57
C ARG A 157 10.57 41.09 50.09
N TYR A 158 10.61 40.03 49.28
CA TYR A 158 10.31 40.10 47.85
C TYR A 158 9.35 38.99 47.45
N SER A 159 8.72 39.13 46.30
CA SER A 159 7.84 38.11 45.73
C SER A 159 7.88 38.19 44.21
N LEU A 160 7.79 37.02 43.57
CA LEU A 160 7.80 36.89 42.11
C LEU A 160 6.58 36.09 41.68
N PHE A 161 5.82 36.65 40.74
CA PHE A 161 4.62 36.05 40.16
C PHE A 161 4.82 35.88 38.67
N LEU A 162 4.59 34.69 38.14
CA LEU A 162 4.63 34.42 36.70
C LEU A 162 3.23 34.51 36.12
N VAL A 163 3.13 35.02 34.89
CA VAL A 163 1.90 34.96 34.11
C VAL A 163 1.77 33.55 33.54
N CYS A 164 0.62 32.93 33.77
CA CYS A 164 0.23 31.66 33.19
C CYS A 164 -1.11 31.81 32.45
N GLU A 165 -1.35 30.92 31.51
CA GLU A 165 -2.56 30.84 30.71
C GLU A 165 -3.09 29.41 30.80
N ASP A 166 -4.40 29.25 30.98
CA ASP A 166 -5.02 27.92 30.99
C ASP A 166 -5.49 27.49 29.60
N SER A 167 -6.04 26.27 29.51
CA SER A 167 -6.57 25.69 28.26
C SER A 167 -7.70 26.49 27.61
N SER A 168 -8.31 27.42 28.36
CA SER A 168 -9.38 28.33 27.92
C SER A 168 -8.87 29.72 27.53
N ASN A 169 -7.54 29.92 27.50
CA ASN A 169 -6.87 31.19 27.24
C ASN A 169 -7.12 32.27 28.31
N GLU A 170 -7.50 31.89 29.53
CA GLU A 170 -7.61 32.84 30.63
C GLU A 170 -6.26 33.01 31.35
N LYS A 171 -5.83 34.28 31.48
CA LYS A 171 -4.59 34.62 32.18
C LYS A 171 -4.78 34.62 33.68
N PHE A 172 -3.80 34.11 34.40
CA PHE A 172 -3.73 34.17 35.86
C PHE A 172 -2.29 34.29 36.31
N LEU A 173 -2.09 34.62 37.59
CA LEU A 173 -0.75 34.78 38.17
C LEU A 173 -0.46 33.61 39.11
N VAL A 174 0.74 33.07 39.02
CA VAL A 174 1.22 31.99 39.90
C VAL A 174 2.49 32.44 40.58
N SER A 175 2.49 32.41 41.91
CA SER A 175 3.73 32.48 42.68
C SER A 175 4.34 31.09 42.76
N ARG A 176 5.46 30.85 42.07
CA ARG A 176 6.25 29.62 42.26
C ARG A 176 7.13 29.69 43.51
N LEU A 177 7.38 30.89 44.04
CA LEU A 177 8.17 31.18 45.24
C LEU A 177 7.47 32.32 46.02
N PHE A 178 6.90 32.00 47.18
CA PHE A 178 6.16 32.95 48.01
C PHE A 178 6.85 33.17 49.37
N ASP A 179 6.93 34.42 49.81
CA ASP A 179 7.38 34.83 51.15
C ASP A 179 8.79 34.38 51.55
N VAL A 180 9.75 34.59 50.65
CA VAL A 180 11.13 34.12 50.79
C VAL A 180 11.95 35.13 51.61
N ALA A 181 12.53 34.68 52.74
CA ALA A 181 13.36 35.49 53.63
C ALA A 181 14.86 35.19 53.44
N GLU A 182 15.72 36.05 53.98
CA GLU A 182 17.19 35.90 53.90
C GLU A 182 17.65 34.55 54.48
N GLY A 183 18.23 33.67 53.65
CA GLY A 183 18.76 32.35 54.04
C GLY A 183 17.89 31.12 53.72
N SER A 184 16.72 31.28 53.07
CA SER A 184 15.83 30.17 52.70
C SER A 184 16.39 29.27 51.60
N THR A 185 16.10 27.96 51.67
CA THR A 185 16.47 26.99 50.63
C THR A 185 15.40 26.87 49.51
N LEU A 186 15.79 26.38 48.32
CA LEU A 186 14.88 26.13 47.18
C LEU A 186 13.71 25.19 47.57
N GLU A 187 13.96 24.24 48.45
CA GLU A 187 12.96 23.27 48.93
C GLU A 187 11.92 23.91 49.86
N GLU A 188 12.32 24.88 50.70
CA GLU A 188 11.41 25.61 51.59
C GLU A 188 10.54 26.61 50.82
N ALA A 189 11.11 27.27 49.80
CA ALA A 189 10.42 28.31 49.02
C ALA A 189 9.39 27.77 48.00
N SER A 190 9.51 26.49 47.60
CA SER A 190 8.64 25.87 46.57
C SER A 190 7.34 25.24 47.11
N ASN A 191 7.20 25.10 48.42
CA ASN A 191 6.03 24.45 49.05
C ASN A 191 4.78 25.33 49.15
N ASN A 192 4.91 26.65 48.95
CA ASN A 192 3.80 27.62 49.06
C ASN A 192 3.51 28.28 47.71
N CYS A 193 2.72 27.60 46.86
CA CYS A 193 2.26 28.14 45.58
C CYS A 193 0.92 28.85 45.74
N ILE A 194 0.82 30.11 45.29
CA ILE A 194 -0.41 30.91 45.36
C ILE A 194 -0.84 31.29 43.94
N ARG A 195 -2.12 31.01 43.61
CA ARG A 195 -2.77 31.47 42.38
C ARG A 195 -3.55 32.75 42.66
N LEU A 196 -3.26 33.81 41.92
CA LEU A 196 -3.97 35.09 41.97
C LEU A 196 -4.77 35.32 40.68
N GLU A 197 -5.93 35.92 40.83
CA GLU A 197 -6.78 36.35 39.72
C GLU A 197 -6.14 37.52 38.96
N TRP A 198 -6.38 37.57 37.64
CA TRP A 198 -5.93 38.67 36.80
C TRP A 198 -6.61 39.99 37.21
N ASN A 199 -5.88 41.11 37.14
CA ASN A 199 -6.40 42.46 37.42
C ASN A 199 -6.96 42.68 38.85
N LYS A 200 -6.57 41.84 39.83
CA LYS A 200 -6.97 41.97 41.23
C LYS A 200 -5.78 42.22 42.15
N GLY A 201 -5.93 43.15 43.08
CA GLY A 201 -4.86 43.59 43.98
C GLY A 201 -3.71 44.32 43.28
N ILE A 202 -2.68 44.70 44.03
CA ILE A 202 -1.53 45.46 43.50
C ILE A 202 -0.80 44.69 42.38
N VAL A 203 -0.50 43.41 42.60
CA VAL A 203 0.23 42.57 41.64
C VAL A 203 -0.60 42.34 40.37
N GLY A 204 -1.90 42.04 40.50
CA GLY A 204 -2.79 41.86 39.35
C GLY A 204 -2.99 43.14 38.54
N HIS A 205 -3.01 44.29 39.19
CA HIS A 205 -3.09 45.60 38.52
C HIS A 205 -1.83 45.91 37.71
N VAL A 206 -0.65 45.67 38.28
CA VAL A 206 0.64 45.82 37.57
C VAL A 206 0.75 44.83 36.40
N ALA A 207 0.27 43.59 36.57
CA ALA A 207 0.22 42.61 35.49
C ALA A 207 -0.68 43.04 34.33
N ALA A 208 -1.85 43.60 34.64
CA ALA A 208 -2.84 44.01 33.64
C ALA A 208 -2.43 45.27 32.85
N ILE A 209 -1.79 46.24 33.51
CA ILE A 209 -1.47 47.55 32.92
C ILE A 209 -0.02 47.59 32.39
N GLY A 210 0.88 46.77 32.94
CA GLY A 210 2.28 46.73 32.54
C GLY A 210 3.08 47.98 32.91
N GLN A 211 2.65 48.71 33.95
CA GLN A 211 3.32 49.90 34.47
C GLN A 211 3.77 49.69 35.92
N PRO A 212 4.91 50.27 36.34
CA PRO A 212 5.43 50.13 37.69
C PRO A 212 4.61 50.90 38.71
N LEU A 213 4.66 50.46 39.97
CA LEU A 213 3.95 51.07 41.08
C LEU A 213 4.86 51.20 42.30
N ASN A 214 5.12 52.44 42.74
CA ASN A 214 5.88 52.75 43.95
C ASN A 214 4.94 53.38 45.00
N ILE A 215 4.49 52.58 45.95
CA ILE A 215 3.57 52.96 47.02
C ILE A 215 4.38 53.27 48.28
N LYS A 216 4.26 54.51 48.78
CA LYS A 216 4.92 54.97 50.00
C LYS A 216 4.24 54.50 51.29
N ASN A 217 2.91 54.34 51.25
CA ASN A 217 2.10 53.81 52.35
C ASN A 217 1.04 52.84 51.80
N ALA A 218 1.20 51.55 52.05
CA ALA A 218 0.32 50.50 51.53
C ALA A 218 -1.13 50.65 52.00
N TYR A 219 -1.35 51.11 53.24
CA TYR A 219 -2.69 51.25 53.84
C TYR A 219 -3.48 52.45 53.27
N GLU A 220 -2.82 53.35 52.53
CA GLU A 220 -3.46 54.45 51.82
C GLU A 220 -3.86 54.07 50.39
N ASP A 221 -3.39 52.92 49.87
CA ASP A 221 -3.71 52.47 48.51
C ASP A 221 -4.97 51.58 48.51
N PRO A 222 -6.03 51.95 47.75
CA PRO A 222 -7.29 51.21 47.73
C PRO A 222 -7.17 49.78 47.14
N ARG A 223 -6.06 49.47 46.46
CA ARG A 223 -5.80 48.15 45.87
C ARG A 223 -5.10 47.19 46.83
N PHE A 224 -4.63 47.67 47.99
CA PHE A 224 -3.93 46.85 48.97
C PHE A 224 -4.93 46.00 49.80
N ASN A 225 -4.67 44.70 49.91
CA ASN A 225 -5.44 43.82 50.79
C ASN A 225 -4.73 43.65 52.13
N ALA A 226 -5.24 44.32 53.18
CA ALA A 226 -4.68 44.25 54.54
C ALA A 226 -5.05 42.97 55.31
N GLU A 227 -5.92 42.09 54.79
CA GLU A 227 -6.30 40.84 55.45
C GLU A 227 -5.09 39.92 55.65
N VAL A 228 -4.16 39.91 54.70
CA VAL A 228 -2.93 39.08 54.77
C VAL A 228 -2.00 39.57 55.89
N ASP A 229 -1.84 40.88 56.04
CA ASP A 229 -1.08 41.51 57.14
C ASP A 229 -1.72 41.20 58.51
N GLN A 230 -3.06 41.26 58.61
CA GLN A 230 -3.78 40.98 59.85
C GLN A 230 -3.65 39.53 60.32
N ILE A 231 -3.61 38.58 59.38
CA ILE A 231 -3.46 37.14 59.67
C ILE A 231 -2.01 36.79 60.01
N THR A 232 -1.04 37.38 59.30
CA THR A 232 0.39 37.06 59.45
C THR A 232 1.06 37.83 60.58
N GLY A 233 0.44 38.90 61.09
CA GLY A 233 1.04 39.82 62.06
C GLY A 233 2.16 40.67 61.48
N TYR A 234 2.38 40.59 60.17
CA TYR A 234 3.37 41.37 59.43
C TYR A 234 2.76 42.71 58.99
N LYS A 235 3.56 43.79 58.99
CA LYS A 235 3.11 45.12 58.57
C LYS A 235 3.80 45.55 57.29
N THR A 236 3.03 45.62 56.22
CA THR A 236 3.47 46.14 54.91
C THR A 236 3.30 47.66 54.90
N GLN A 237 4.41 48.40 54.83
CA GLN A 237 4.47 49.86 54.85
C GLN A 237 4.71 50.44 53.46
N SER A 238 5.79 50.07 52.78
CA SER A 238 6.11 50.54 51.42
C SER A 238 6.17 49.38 50.43
N ILE A 239 5.74 49.60 49.19
CA ILE A 239 5.68 48.56 48.15
C ILE A 239 6.26 49.11 46.85
N LEU A 240 7.23 48.41 46.28
CA LEU A 240 7.70 48.63 44.92
C LEU A 240 7.33 47.41 44.07
N CYS A 241 6.41 47.59 43.13
CA CYS A 241 5.91 46.51 42.27
C CYS A 241 6.20 46.84 40.81
N MET A 242 6.91 45.94 40.14
CA MET A 242 7.45 46.14 38.80
C MET A 242 7.00 45.00 37.87
N PRO A 243 6.51 45.33 36.65
CA PRO A 243 6.24 44.31 35.65
C PRO A 243 7.56 43.78 35.08
N ILE A 244 7.61 42.48 34.83
CA ILE A 244 8.67 41.83 34.08
C ILE A 244 8.15 41.64 32.66
N LYS A 245 8.84 42.25 31.70
CA LYS A 245 8.41 42.25 30.31
C LYS A 245 9.37 41.50 29.41
N ASN A 246 8.83 40.79 28.41
CA ASN A 246 9.65 40.20 27.36
C ASN A 246 10.10 41.27 26.35
N HIS A 247 10.86 40.84 25.34
CA HIS A 247 11.35 41.69 24.26
C HIS A 247 10.24 42.30 23.38
N ARG A 248 8.98 41.90 23.55
CA ARG A 248 7.79 42.44 22.86
C ARG A 248 6.97 43.37 23.75
N GLU A 249 7.48 43.75 24.91
CA GLU A 249 6.78 44.54 25.94
C GLU A 249 5.58 43.83 26.58
N GLU A 250 5.43 42.52 26.42
CA GLU A 250 4.37 41.74 27.07
C GLU A 250 4.81 41.34 28.49
N VAL A 251 3.88 41.45 29.45
CA VAL A 251 4.15 41.08 30.84
C VAL A 251 4.20 39.55 30.99
N VAL A 252 5.38 39.03 31.34
CA VAL A 252 5.63 37.59 31.61
C VAL A 252 5.64 37.26 33.10
N GLY A 253 5.78 38.29 33.94
CA GLY A 253 5.70 38.17 35.38
C GLY A 253 5.64 39.52 36.08
N VAL A 254 5.56 39.51 37.41
CA VAL A 254 5.56 40.69 38.26
C VAL A 254 6.46 40.44 39.45
N ALA A 255 7.41 41.35 39.68
CA ALA A 255 8.26 41.35 40.86
C ALA A 255 7.76 42.39 41.86
N GLN A 256 7.77 42.05 43.14
CA GLN A 256 7.36 42.92 44.23
C GLN A 256 8.44 42.94 45.29
N ALA A 257 8.80 44.13 45.77
CA ALA A 257 9.64 44.34 46.95
C ALA A 257 8.84 45.14 47.98
N ILE A 258 8.90 44.73 49.26
CA ILE A 258 8.16 45.38 50.34
C ILE A 258 9.07 45.81 51.48
N ASN A 259 8.75 46.94 52.10
CA ASN A 259 9.44 47.56 53.22
C ASN A 259 10.93 47.84 52.95
N LYS A 260 11.25 49.00 52.36
CA LYS A 260 12.64 49.42 52.16
C LYS A 260 13.41 49.48 53.49
N ARG A 261 14.57 48.79 53.57
CA ARG A 261 15.45 48.73 54.76
C ARG A 261 16.34 49.97 54.94
N SER A 262 16.69 50.66 53.86
CA SER A 262 17.63 51.80 53.85
C SER A 262 17.02 53.04 53.17
N GLY A 263 16.90 54.16 53.89
CA GLY A 263 16.39 55.45 53.36
C GLY A 263 15.62 56.30 54.38
N ILE A 264 15.38 57.59 54.10
CA ILE A 264 14.56 58.47 54.94
C ILE A 264 13.09 58.05 54.83
N GLY A 265 12.49 57.55 55.91
CA GLY A 265 11.07 57.19 55.97
C GLY A 265 10.70 55.79 55.43
N GLY A 266 11.69 54.96 55.08
CA GLY A 266 11.43 53.58 54.63
C GLY A 266 10.74 53.46 53.27
N THR A 267 10.90 54.46 52.38
CA THR A 267 10.29 54.50 51.04
C THR A 267 11.31 54.26 49.93
N PHE A 268 10.89 53.65 48.82
CA PHE A 268 11.73 53.44 47.63
C PHE A 268 11.93 54.74 46.83
N THR A 269 13.14 54.92 46.30
CA THR A 269 13.56 56.11 45.54
C THR A 269 13.40 55.92 44.03
N GLU A 270 13.47 57.00 43.26
CA GLU A 270 13.50 56.91 41.78
C GLU A 270 14.74 56.14 41.26
N GLN A 271 15.83 56.13 42.03
CA GLN A 271 17.00 55.33 41.67
C GLN A 271 16.73 53.83 41.88
N ASP A 272 16.03 53.45 42.97
CA ASP A 272 15.58 52.07 43.17
C ASP A 272 14.67 51.60 42.03
N GLU A 273 13.79 52.47 41.53
CA GLU A 273 12.94 52.17 40.38
C GLU A 273 13.76 51.88 39.11
N LYS A 274 14.76 52.73 38.81
CA LYS A 274 15.62 52.58 37.65
C LYS A 274 16.48 51.32 37.72
N ASP A 275 17.07 51.05 38.87
CA ASP A 275 17.92 49.87 39.09
C ASP A 275 17.10 48.58 39.02
N PHE A 276 15.88 48.58 39.59
CA PHE A 276 14.98 47.44 39.50
C PHE A 276 14.54 47.19 38.05
N ALA A 277 14.11 48.24 37.36
CA ALA A 277 13.67 48.14 35.98
C ALA A 277 14.80 47.65 35.05
N ALA A 278 16.02 48.15 35.23
CA ALA A 278 17.17 47.74 34.43
C ALA A 278 17.47 46.24 34.55
N TYR A 279 17.44 45.69 35.77
CA TYR A 279 17.66 44.26 35.97
C TYR A 279 16.49 43.40 35.46
N LEU A 280 15.25 43.83 35.71
CA LEU A 280 14.06 43.08 35.29
C LEU A 280 13.88 43.03 33.78
N ALA A 281 14.39 44.03 33.04
CA ALA A 281 14.41 43.99 31.58
C ALA A 281 15.17 42.76 31.05
N PHE A 282 16.31 42.42 31.65
CA PHE A 282 17.06 41.21 31.30
C PHE A 282 16.37 39.95 31.81
N CYS A 283 15.83 39.98 33.04
CA CYS A 283 15.09 38.86 33.62
C CYS A 283 13.90 38.45 32.75
N GLY A 284 13.19 39.41 32.16
CA GLY A 284 12.04 39.11 31.30
C GLY A 284 12.40 38.39 30.01
N ILE A 285 13.56 38.69 29.42
CA ILE A 285 14.08 37.95 28.26
C ILE A 285 14.42 36.52 28.66
N VAL A 286 15.16 36.34 29.76
CA VAL A 286 15.62 35.02 30.21
C VAL A 286 14.45 34.15 30.69
N LEU A 287 13.49 34.71 31.43
CA LEU A 287 12.28 34.03 31.87
C LEU A 287 11.41 33.60 30.69
N HIS A 288 11.23 34.47 29.68
CA HIS A 288 10.48 34.12 28.48
C HIS A 288 11.14 32.95 27.74
N ASN A 289 12.47 32.96 27.60
CA ASN A 289 13.20 31.86 26.96
C ASN A 289 13.08 30.55 27.74
N ALA A 290 13.18 30.59 29.07
CA ALA A 290 13.01 29.41 29.92
C ALA A 290 11.58 28.84 29.84
N GLN A 291 10.55 29.70 29.84
CA GLN A 291 9.15 29.30 29.65
C GLN A 291 8.91 28.70 28.26
N LEU A 292 9.45 29.29 27.19
CA LEU A 292 9.37 28.75 25.84
C LEU A 292 10.03 27.37 25.74
N TYR A 293 11.17 27.18 26.40
CA TYR A 293 11.85 25.89 26.46
C TYR A 293 11.03 24.83 27.21
N GLU A 294 10.46 25.16 28.37
CA GLU A 294 9.58 24.28 29.13
C GLU A 294 8.36 23.85 28.30
N THR A 295 7.69 24.80 27.62
CA THR A 295 6.57 24.52 26.72
C THR A 295 6.99 23.64 25.54
N SER A 296 8.14 23.91 24.91
CA SER A 296 8.68 23.12 23.81
C SER A 296 8.99 21.67 24.22
N LEU A 297 9.51 21.44 25.43
CA LEU A 297 9.73 20.09 25.97
C LEU A 297 8.41 19.32 26.18
N LEU A 298 7.38 20.00 26.71
CA LEU A 298 6.06 19.40 26.91
C LEU A 298 5.40 19.03 25.57
N GLU A 299 5.50 19.89 24.56
CA GLU A 299 5.01 19.62 23.21
C GLU A 299 5.76 18.45 22.56
N ASN A 300 7.09 18.42 22.66
CA ASN A 300 7.89 17.30 22.16
C ASN A 300 7.52 15.98 22.83
N ARG A 301 7.32 15.98 24.15
CA ARG A 301 6.89 14.79 24.90
C ARG A 301 5.50 14.33 24.46
N ARG A 302 4.55 15.24 24.25
CA ARG A 302 3.22 14.94 23.71
C ARG A 302 3.32 14.28 22.33
N ASN A 303 4.16 14.81 21.45
CA ASN A 303 4.35 14.26 20.11
C ASN A 303 5.00 12.88 20.14
N GLN A 304 5.96 12.63 21.02
CA GLN A 304 6.56 11.29 21.20
C GLN A 304 5.52 10.25 21.61
N VAL A 305 4.68 10.57 22.61
CA VAL A 305 3.60 9.66 23.03
C VAL A 305 2.62 9.37 21.89
N LEU A 306 2.26 10.37 21.09
CA LEU A 306 1.41 10.16 19.89
C LEU A 306 2.06 9.20 18.88
N LEU A 307 3.37 9.32 18.66
CA LEU A 307 4.13 8.45 17.74
C LEU A 307 4.23 7.02 18.28
N ASP A 308 4.46 6.85 19.58
CA ASP A 308 4.50 5.53 20.22
C ASP A 308 3.14 4.82 20.08
N LEU A 309 2.03 5.54 20.33
CA LEU A 309 0.67 5.00 20.16
C LEU A 309 0.35 4.72 18.69
N ALA A 310 0.81 5.56 17.77
CA ALA A 310 0.67 5.31 16.34
C ALA A 310 1.41 4.02 15.93
N SER A 311 2.60 3.79 16.47
CA SER A 311 3.41 2.61 16.16
C SER A 311 2.67 1.31 16.53
N LEU A 312 1.94 1.29 17.65
CA LEU A 312 1.09 0.16 18.05
C LEU A 312 -0.02 -0.18 17.03
N ILE A 313 -0.56 0.84 16.33
CA ILE A 313 -1.56 0.65 15.27
C ILE A 313 -0.91 0.07 14.00
N PHE A 314 0.33 0.46 13.70
CA PHE A 314 1.02 0.11 12.45
C PHE A 314 1.78 -1.22 12.50
N GLU A 315 2.06 -1.79 13.68
CA GLU A 315 2.84 -3.03 13.83
C GLU A 315 2.17 -4.28 13.22
N GLU A 316 0.84 -4.41 13.27
CA GLU A 316 0.14 -5.59 12.71
C GLU A 316 -1.10 -5.18 11.91
N GLN A 317 -0.98 -5.21 10.59
CA GLN A 317 -2.04 -4.84 9.64
C GLN A 317 -2.62 -6.05 8.91
N GLN A 318 -3.07 -7.06 9.65
CA GLN A 318 -3.57 -8.32 9.06
C GLN A 318 -5.03 -8.24 8.62
N SER A 319 -5.86 -7.49 9.36
CA SER A 319 -7.27 -7.29 9.01
C SER A 319 -7.81 -6.00 9.60
N LEU A 320 -8.87 -5.49 8.99
CA LEU A 320 -9.56 -4.27 9.45
C LEU A 320 -10.04 -4.44 10.89
N GLU A 321 -10.54 -5.62 11.26
CA GLU A 321 -11.03 -5.91 12.60
C GLU A 321 -9.94 -5.81 13.69
N VAL A 322 -8.75 -6.36 13.42
CA VAL A 322 -7.63 -6.34 14.36
C VAL A 322 -7.18 -4.90 14.61
N ILE A 323 -7.11 -4.08 13.56
CA ILE A 323 -6.75 -2.66 13.69
C ILE A 323 -7.81 -1.88 14.47
N LEU A 324 -9.10 -2.06 14.16
CA LEU A 324 -10.17 -1.35 14.86
C LEU A 324 -10.17 -1.68 16.37
N LYS A 325 -9.89 -2.94 16.72
CA LYS A 325 -9.70 -3.35 18.11
C LYS A 325 -8.52 -2.64 18.77
N LYS A 326 -7.36 -2.59 18.11
CA LYS A 326 -6.17 -1.89 18.64
C LYS A 326 -6.40 -0.39 18.81
N ILE A 327 -7.06 0.25 17.85
CA ILE A 327 -7.41 1.68 17.92
C ILE A 327 -8.32 1.91 19.13
N ALA A 328 -9.42 1.16 19.24
CA ALA A 328 -10.37 1.33 20.34
C ALA A 328 -9.72 1.06 21.70
N ALA A 329 -8.94 -0.01 21.83
CA ALA A 329 -8.23 -0.36 23.07
C ALA A 329 -7.25 0.75 23.49
N THR A 330 -6.50 1.29 22.54
CA THR A 330 -5.56 2.40 22.76
C THR A 330 -6.29 3.66 23.24
N ILE A 331 -7.40 4.02 22.59
CA ILE A 331 -8.20 5.20 22.96
C ILE A 331 -8.81 5.03 24.35
N ILE A 332 -9.43 3.88 24.63
CA ILE A 332 -10.06 3.60 25.93
C ILE A 332 -9.02 3.71 27.05
N SER A 333 -7.86 3.06 26.89
CA SER A 333 -6.81 3.08 27.91
C SER A 333 -6.19 4.46 28.11
N PHE A 334 -5.95 5.22 27.03
CA PHE A 334 -5.24 6.50 27.10
C PHE A 334 -6.15 7.68 27.47
N MET A 335 -7.34 7.73 26.88
CA MET A 335 -8.32 8.78 27.13
C MET A 335 -9.25 8.46 28.29
N GLN A 336 -9.18 7.27 28.90
CA GLN A 336 -9.99 6.89 30.07
C GLN A 336 -11.48 7.11 29.82
N VAL A 337 -11.96 6.54 28.73
CA VAL A 337 -13.36 6.62 28.33
C VAL A 337 -14.05 5.29 28.59
N GLN A 338 -15.33 5.34 28.93
CA GLN A 338 -16.09 4.12 29.23
C GLN A 338 -16.29 3.27 27.97
N ARG A 339 -16.59 3.90 26.82
CA ARG A 339 -16.89 3.21 25.57
C ARG A 339 -16.30 3.95 24.37
N CYS A 340 -15.81 3.18 23.39
CA CYS A 340 -15.32 3.67 22.10
C CYS A 340 -16.07 2.94 20.98
N THR A 341 -16.64 3.70 20.05
CA THR A 341 -17.31 3.16 18.86
C THR A 341 -16.71 3.78 17.60
N ILE A 342 -16.31 2.94 16.64
CA ILE A 342 -15.77 3.35 15.36
C ILE A 342 -16.74 2.93 14.27
N PHE A 343 -17.27 3.91 13.55
CA PHE A 343 -18.15 3.69 12.39
C PHE A 343 -17.33 3.78 11.12
N ILE A 344 -17.45 2.82 10.21
CA ILE A 344 -16.79 2.85 8.90
C ILE A 344 -17.80 3.28 7.85
N VAL A 345 -17.42 4.25 7.02
CA VAL A 345 -18.27 4.79 5.97
C VAL A 345 -18.14 3.91 4.71
N ASP A 346 -19.26 3.62 4.07
CA ASP A 346 -19.26 2.99 2.75
C ASP A 346 -18.84 4.02 1.68
N GLU A 347 -17.99 3.61 0.74
CA GLU A 347 -17.64 4.48 -0.39
C GLU A 347 -18.78 4.63 -1.39
N ASP A 348 -19.67 3.63 -1.48
CA ASP A 348 -20.72 3.54 -2.49
C ASP A 348 -22.09 4.08 -1.99
N CYS A 349 -22.27 4.19 -0.67
CA CYS A 349 -23.51 4.69 -0.05
C CYS A 349 -23.26 5.95 0.79
N SER A 350 -23.72 7.10 0.29
CA SER A 350 -23.58 8.41 0.96
C SER A 350 -24.15 8.42 2.38
N ASP A 351 -25.23 7.66 2.64
CA ASP A 351 -26.05 7.89 3.84
C ASP A 351 -25.93 6.80 4.92
N SER A 352 -25.15 5.74 4.68
CA SER A 352 -25.00 4.63 5.63
C SER A 352 -23.54 4.37 6.07
N PHE A 353 -23.39 3.55 7.11
CA PHE A 353 -22.12 3.02 7.59
C PHE A 353 -22.01 1.55 7.14
N SER A 354 -20.89 1.16 6.55
CA SER A 354 -20.66 -0.20 6.05
C SER A 354 -20.38 -1.20 7.18
N SER A 355 -19.76 -0.72 8.27
CA SER A 355 -19.51 -1.52 9.47
C SER A 355 -19.39 -0.64 10.71
N VAL A 356 -19.68 -1.23 11.87
CA VAL A 356 -19.58 -0.57 13.17
C VAL A 356 -18.78 -1.46 14.11
N PHE A 357 -17.76 -0.89 14.75
CA PHE A 357 -16.96 -1.54 15.78
C PHE A 357 -17.22 -0.87 17.12
N HIS A 358 -17.56 -1.65 18.14
CA HIS A 358 -17.87 -1.16 19.48
C HIS A 358 -17.03 -1.89 20.52
N MET A 359 -16.46 -1.14 21.47
CA MET A 359 -15.65 -1.67 22.57
C MET A 359 -15.92 -0.90 23.87
N GLU A 360 -16.02 -1.64 24.97
CA GLU A 360 -16.22 -1.10 26.32
C GLU A 360 -14.95 -1.28 27.17
N SER A 361 -14.75 -0.42 28.18
CA SER A 361 -13.56 -0.48 29.03
C SER A 361 -13.40 -1.79 29.80
N GLU A 362 -14.49 -2.48 30.12
CA GLU A 362 -14.48 -3.77 30.84
C GLU A 362 -13.86 -4.89 29.98
N GLN A 363 -13.94 -4.77 28.66
CA GLN A 363 -13.38 -5.74 27.70
C GLN A 363 -11.85 -5.63 27.54
N LEU A 364 -11.19 -4.69 28.21
CA LEU A 364 -9.73 -4.59 28.23
C LEU A 364 -9.09 -5.65 29.16
N GLU A 365 -9.84 -6.20 30.12
CA GLU A 365 -9.33 -7.15 31.12
C GLU A 365 -9.49 -8.62 30.68
N ASP A 366 -10.35 -8.91 29.70
CA ASP A 366 -10.54 -10.27 29.20
C ASP A 366 -9.47 -10.65 28.17
N SER A 367 -8.62 -11.61 28.56
CA SER A 367 -7.62 -12.22 27.68
C SER A 367 -8.27 -12.81 26.43
N ALA A 368 -7.68 -12.49 25.28
CA ALA A 368 -8.03 -12.95 23.95
C ALA A 368 -8.40 -14.45 23.91
N GLU A 369 -9.63 -14.77 23.48
CA GLU A 369 -9.90 -15.79 22.45
C GLU A 369 -11.40 -16.09 22.21
N ASN A 370 -12.35 -15.64 23.03
CA ASN A 370 -13.77 -16.00 22.80
C ASN A 370 -14.79 -14.91 23.18
N LEU A 371 -14.90 -13.84 22.37
CA LEU A 371 -16.08 -12.98 22.39
C LEU A 371 -16.77 -13.08 21.02
N LYS A 372 -17.77 -13.97 20.93
CA LYS A 372 -18.74 -13.95 19.84
C LYS A 372 -19.44 -12.60 19.85
N ARG A 373 -19.36 -11.87 18.73
CA ARG A 373 -20.10 -10.65 18.47
C ARG A 373 -21.60 -10.97 18.34
N GLU A 374 -22.30 -11.00 19.46
CA GLU A 374 -23.76 -10.82 19.50
C GLU A 374 -24.07 -9.48 20.19
N TYR A 375 -23.44 -8.39 19.74
CA TYR A 375 -23.95 -7.06 20.06
C TYR A 375 -24.86 -6.62 18.91
N ASP A 376 -26.14 -6.47 19.21
CA ASP A 376 -27.16 -6.00 18.28
C ASP A 376 -26.84 -4.54 17.89
N THR A 377 -26.16 -4.36 16.76
CA THR A 377 -25.74 -3.05 16.22
C THR A 377 -26.90 -2.09 16.03
N ASN A 378 -28.15 -2.59 15.99
CA ASN A 378 -29.37 -1.79 15.91
C ASN A 378 -29.63 -0.94 17.17
N LYS A 379 -28.96 -1.22 18.30
CA LYS A 379 -29.12 -0.47 19.56
C LYS A 379 -28.14 0.70 19.71
N ILE A 380 -27.13 0.80 18.84
CA ILE A 380 -26.13 1.86 18.92
C ILE A 380 -26.67 3.11 18.22
N ASN A 381 -26.76 4.21 18.97
CA ASN A 381 -27.16 5.50 18.41
C ASN A 381 -26.07 6.05 17.48
N TYR A 382 -26.34 6.00 16.17
CA TYR A 382 -25.45 6.49 15.13
C TYR A 382 -25.69 7.97 14.75
N MET A 383 -26.64 8.66 15.39
CA MET A 383 -27.02 10.03 15.00
C MET A 383 -25.90 11.04 15.22
N TYR A 384 -25.14 10.92 16.32
CA TYR A 384 -23.98 11.77 16.57
C TYR A 384 -22.90 11.51 15.53
N ALA A 385 -22.65 10.24 15.20
CA ALA A 385 -21.70 9.86 14.16
C ALA A 385 -22.12 10.38 12.78
N GLN A 386 -23.42 10.31 12.45
CA GLN A 386 -23.96 10.84 11.20
C GLN A 386 -23.83 12.37 11.12
N TYR A 387 -24.11 13.07 12.23
CA TYR A 387 -23.91 14.52 12.30
C TYR A 387 -22.45 14.89 11.99
N VAL A 388 -21.50 14.23 12.65
CA VAL A 388 -20.06 14.45 12.47
C VAL A 388 -19.59 14.05 11.06
N LYS A 389 -20.11 12.96 10.50
CA LYS A 389 -19.85 12.56 9.11
C LYS A 389 -20.26 13.68 8.14
N ASN A 390 -21.41 14.30 8.36
CA ASN A 390 -21.96 15.33 7.48
C ASN A 390 -21.31 16.70 7.66
N THR A 391 -20.96 17.08 8.90
CA THR A 391 -20.31 18.37 9.18
C THR A 391 -18.81 18.34 8.95
N MET A 392 -18.19 17.15 9.04
CA MET A 392 -16.75 16.94 8.97
C MET A 392 -15.96 17.66 10.08
N GLU A 393 -16.64 18.03 11.17
CA GLU A 393 -16.09 18.73 12.33
C GLU A 393 -16.28 17.89 13.61
N PRO A 394 -15.36 17.99 14.58
CA PRO A 394 -15.51 17.33 15.88
C PRO A 394 -16.74 17.86 16.65
N LEU A 395 -17.33 16.99 17.45
CA LEU A 395 -18.48 17.26 18.29
C LEU A 395 -18.15 16.89 19.74
N ASN A 396 -17.95 17.90 20.59
CA ASN A 396 -17.81 17.74 22.03
C ASN A 396 -19.11 18.17 22.74
N ILE A 397 -19.71 17.28 23.51
CA ILE A 397 -20.89 17.54 24.33
C ILE A 397 -20.54 17.29 25.80
N PRO A 398 -20.33 18.36 26.60
CA PRO A 398 -19.99 18.27 28.02
C PRO A 398 -21.07 17.58 28.86
N ASP A 399 -22.35 17.83 28.55
CA ASP A 399 -23.51 17.27 29.23
C ASP A 399 -24.62 17.01 28.20
N VAL A 400 -24.78 15.75 27.82
CA VAL A 400 -25.74 15.32 26.79
C VAL A 400 -27.19 15.63 27.19
N CYS A 401 -27.51 15.62 28.50
CA CYS A 401 -28.85 15.92 28.98
C CYS A 401 -29.25 17.39 28.75
N LYS A 402 -28.27 18.29 28.58
CA LYS A 402 -28.50 19.73 28.34
C LYS A 402 -28.45 20.11 26.85
N ASP A 403 -28.02 19.20 25.97
CA ASP A 403 -27.87 19.50 24.55
C ASP A 403 -29.23 19.47 23.83
N ARG A 404 -29.60 20.62 23.23
CA ARG A 404 -30.90 20.80 22.54
C ARG A 404 -30.90 20.27 21.11
N ARG A 405 -29.75 19.91 20.53
CA ARG A 405 -29.62 19.41 19.16
C ARG A 405 -30.09 17.96 19.01
N PHE A 406 -30.08 17.18 20.10
CA PHE A 406 -30.40 15.75 20.10
C PHE A 406 -31.43 15.34 21.18
N PRO A 407 -32.66 15.90 21.16
CA PRO A 407 -33.60 15.83 22.29
C PRO A 407 -34.19 14.44 22.59
N TRP A 408 -34.31 13.56 21.60
CA TRP A 408 -34.91 12.21 21.71
C TRP A 408 -33.94 11.11 22.20
N THR A 409 -32.69 11.47 22.50
CA THR A 409 -31.65 10.49 22.92
C THR A 409 -31.67 10.18 24.42
N ASN A 410 -32.53 10.85 25.17
CA ASN A 410 -32.62 10.77 26.64
C ASN A 410 -33.59 9.69 27.17
N ASP A 411 -34.41 9.05 26.33
CA ASP A 411 -35.63 8.36 26.80
C ASP A 411 -35.54 6.83 27.00
N ASN A 412 -34.44 6.14 26.64
CA ASN A 412 -34.48 4.66 26.51
C ASN A 412 -33.45 3.84 27.33
N ALA A 413 -32.88 4.35 28.41
CA ALA A 413 -32.00 3.54 29.28
C ALA A 413 -32.59 3.37 30.68
N GLU A 414 -33.19 2.21 30.96
CA GLU A 414 -33.62 1.81 32.31
C GLU A 414 -32.44 1.60 33.28
N ASP A 415 -31.21 1.57 32.77
CA ASP A 415 -29.97 1.32 33.52
C ASP A 415 -29.06 2.57 33.57
N GLU A 416 -28.70 3.03 34.77
CA GLU A 416 -27.82 4.20 34.96
C GLU A 416 -26.43 4.01 34.34
N SER A 417 -25.98 2.76 34.21
CA SER A 417 -24.67 2.38 33.65
C SER A 417 -24.56 2.64 32.14
N GLN A 418 -25.67 2.60 31.42
CA GLN A 418 -25.73 2.77 29.96
C GLN A 418 -25.98 4.22 29.52
N ARG A 419 -26.28 5.12 30.46
CA ARG A 419 -26.62 6.51 30.16
C ARG A 419 -25.40 7.30 29.66
N ILE A 420 -25.57 7.96 28.51
CA ILE A 420 -24.56 8.85 27.92
C ILE A 420 -24.66 10.20 28.66
N LYS A 421 -23.60 10.60 29.37
CA LYS A 421 -23.51 11.87 30.10
C LYS A 421 -22.57 12.86 29.42
N SER A 422 -21.40 12.40 28.97
CA SER A 422 -20.47 13.19 28.15
C SER A 422 -20.11 12.45 26.86
N LEU A 423 -19.90 13.21 25.77
CA LEU A 423 -19.65 12.66 24.43
C LEU A 423 -18.55 13.46 23.73
N LEU A 424 -17.62 12.76 23.08
CA LEU A 424 -16.69 13.36 22.12
C LEU A 424 -16.71 12.52 20.84
N CYS A 425 -16.96 13.13 19.70
CA CYS A 425 -17.10 12.44 18.42
C CYS A 425 -16.30 13.16 17.32
N THR A 426 -15.41 12.46 16.62
CA THR A 426 -14.46 13.06 15.68
C THR A 426 -14.43 12.28 14.36
N PRO A 427 -14.40 12.96 13.20
CA PRO A 427 -14.36 12.29 11.91
C PRO A 427 -12.96 11.71 11.63
N ILE A 428 -12.92 10.48 11.12
CA ILE A 428 -11.70 9.85 10.60
C ILE A 428 -11.64 10.13 9.10
N LYS A 429 -10.63 10.91 8.69
CA LYS A 429 -10.47 11.37 7.31
C LYS A 429 -9.33 10.66 6.58
N ASN A 430 -9.49 10.48 5.28
CA ASN A 430 -8.42 10.05 4.39
C ASN A 430 -7.49 11.23 4.12
N GLY A 431 -6.21 11.07 4.49
CA GLY A 431 -5.19 12.11 4.36
C GLY A 431 -4.95 12.65 2.93
N LYS A 432 -5.34 11.91 1.88
CA LYS A 432 -5.14 12.34 0.48
C LYS A 432 -6.34 13.07 -0.15
N LYS A 433 -7.56 12.79 0.31
CA LYS A 433 -8.81 13.27 -0.33
C LYS A 433 -9.69 14.12 0.59
N ASN A 434 -9.28 14.32 1.85
CA ASN A 434 -10.09 14.93 2.90
C ASN A 434 -11.49 14.32 3.02
N LYS A 435 -11.68 13.06 2.57
CA LYS A 435 -12.95 12.33 2.60
C LYS A 435 -13.08 11.63 3.96
N VAL A 436 -14.26 11.70 4.58
CA VAL A 436 -14.55 10.94 5.81
C VAL A 436 -14.66 9.45 5.45
N ILE A 437 -13.77 8.64 6.02
CA ILE A 437 -13.75 7.17 5.85
C ILE A 437 -14.31 6.45 7.08
N GLY A 438 -14.42 7.16 8.20
CA GLY A 438 -15.04 6.66 9.41
C GLY A 438 -15.32 7.77 10.42
N VAL A 439 -15.93 7.41 11.54
CA VAL A 439 -16.20 8.34 12.65
C VAL A 439 -15.88 7.63 13.96
N CYS A 440 -15.14 8.29 14.83
CA CYS A 440 -14.78 7.79 16.16
C CYS A 440 -15.64 8.50 17.22
N GLN A 441 -16.41 7.73 17.99
CA GLN A 441 -17.30 8.23 19.04
C GLN A 441 -16.87 7.68 20.40
N LEU A 442 -16.59 8.59 21.33
CA LEU A 442 -16.23 8.31 22.71
C LEU A 442 -17.36 8.72 23.65
N VAL A 443 -17.66 7.85 24.61
CA VAL A 443 -18.74 8.06 25.57
C VAL A 443 -18.17 8.00 26.98
N ASN A 444 -18.58 8.97 27.80
CA ASN A 444 -18.31 9.10 29.22
C ASN A 444 -16.82 9.11 29.57
N LYS A 445 -16.25 10.31 29.68
CA LYS A 445 -14.89 10.49 30.22
C LYS A 445 -14.88 10.18 31.71
N MET A 446 -14.02 9.25 32.14
CA MET A 446 -13.88 8.83 33.52
C MET A 446 -12.79 9.63 34.25
N GLU A 447 -12.97 9.81 35.56
CA GLU A 447 -11.95 10.34 36.46
C GLU A 447 -11.24 9.20 37.21
N GLU A 448 -9.89 9.18 37.15
CA GLU A 448 -9.03 8.09 37.66
C GLU A 448 -9.34 7.61 39.07
N ASN A 449 -9.63 8.54 39.99
CA ASN A 449 -9.68 8.25 41.42
C ASN A 449 -11.09 8.17 42.00
N SER A 450 -12.11 8.63 41.26
CA SER A 450 -13.48 8.77 41.78
C SER A 450 -14.51 7.95 41.02
N GLY A 451 -14.16 7.45 39.82
CA GLY A 451 -15.11 6.80 38.91
C GLY A 451 -16.22 7.72 38.42
N LYS A 452 -16.16 9.03 38.71
CA LYS A 452 -17.15 10.01 38.25
C LYS A 452 -16.92 10.37 36.80
N ILE A 453 -18.02 10.66 36.11
CA ILE A 453 -18.01 11.12 34.73
C ILE A 453 -17.74 12.62 34.71
N LYS A 454 -16.77 13.04 33.89
CA LYS A 454 -16.43 14.44 33.64
C LYS A 454 -16.67 14.82 32.17
N ALA A 455 -16.62 16.11 31.88
CA ALA A 455 -16.64 16.63 30.51
C ALA A 455 -15.26 16.43 29.84
N PHE A 456 -15.26 16.27 28.51
CA PHE A 456 -14.04 16.30 27.71
C PHE A 456 -13.53 17.74 27.61
N ASN A 457 -12.24 17.95 27.86
CA ASN A 457 -11.61 19.27 27.74
C ASN A 457 -11.06 19.49 26.31
N ARG A 458 -10.55 20.70 26.05
CA ARG A 458 -9.96 21.06 24.75
C ARG A 458 -8.74 20.20 24.38
N ASN A 459 -8.01 19.70 25.37
CA ASN A 459 -6.85 18.84 25.15
C ASN A 459 -7.27 17.43 24.72
N ASP A 460 -8.36 16.89 25.28
CA ASP A 460 -8.97 15.63 24.84
C ASP A 460 -9.39 15.71 23.36
N GLU A 461 -9.98 16.84 22.95
CA GLU A 461 -10.39 17.11 21.56
C GLU A 461 -9.18 17.17 20.62
N GLN A 462 -8.18 17.99 20.94
CA GLN A 462 -6.95 18.11 20.14
C GLN A 462 -6.19 16.78 20.03
N PHE A 463 -6.13 16.01 21.11
CA PHE A 463 -5.49 14.71 21.10
C PHE A 463 -6.24 13.75 20.17
N LEU A 464 -7.56 13.65 20.32
CA LEU A 464 -8.35 12.74 19.48
C LEU A 464 -8.26 13.15 18.01
N GLU A 465 -8.33 14.44 17.69
CA GLU A 465 -8.13 14.96 16.33
C GLU A 465 -6.78 14.56 15.73
N ALA A 466 -5.69 14.68 16.50
CA ALA A 466 -4.37 14.26 16.04
C ALA A 466 -4.28 12.73 15.87
N PHE A 467 -4.85 11.98 16.81
CA PHE A 467 -4.78 10.52 16.82
C PHE A 467 -5.60 9.87 15.70
N VAL A 468 -6.77 10.41 15.36
CA VAL A 468 -7.60 9.88 14.27
C VAL A 468 -6.95 10.00 12.89
N ILE A 469 -5.96 10.87 12.71
CA ILE A 469 -5.16 10.95 11.47
C ILE A 469 -4.40 9.64 11.26
N PHE A 470 -3.72 9.16 12.30
CA PHE A 470 -3.00 7.88 12.26
C PHE A 470 -3.97 6.70 12.11
N CYS A 471 -5.12 6.75 12.79
CA CYS A 471 -6.18 5.75 12.63
C CYS A 471 -6.67 5.68 11.18
N GLY A 472 -6.89 6.83 10.53
CA GLY A 472 -7.33 6.89 9.14
C GLY A 472 -6.31 6.29 8.16
N LEU A 473 -5.03 6.58 8.38
CA LEU A 473 -3.93 5.96 7.62
C LEU A 473 -3.89 4.43 7.81
N GLY A 474 -4.00 3.95 9.05
CA GLY A 474 -4.00 2.51 9.38
C GLY A 474 -5.18 1.75 8.77
N ILE A 475 -6.39 2.31 8.90
CA ILE A 475 -7.62 1.74 8.32
C ILE A 475 -7.52 1.68 6.79
N GLN A 476 -7.11 2.78 6.14
CA GLN A 476 -7.02 2.84 4.69
C GLN A 476 -6.00 1.84 4.12
N ASN A 477 -4.80 1.78 4.72
CA ASN A 477 -3.78 0.84 4.26
C ASN A 477 -4.29 -0.60 4.32
N THR A 478 -4.96 -0.95 5.41
CA THR A 478 -5.45 -2.31 5.63
C THR A 478 -6.59 -2.68 4.70
N GLN A 479 -7.54 -1.77 4.46
CA GLN A 479 -8.58 -1.96 3.45
C GLN A 479 -8.00 -2.15 2.04
N MET A 480 -6.93 -1.41 1.70
CA MET A 480 -6.23 -1.57 0.43
C MET A 480 -5.54 -2.94 0.33
N TYR A 481 -4.85 -3.39 1.39
CA TYR A 481 -4.24 -4.72 1.43
C TYR A 481 -5.27 -5.84 1.29
N GLU A 482 -6.37 -5.80 2.06
CA GLU A 482 -7.45 -6.79 1.96
C GLU A 482 -8.08 -6.83 0.55
N ALA A 483 -8.25 -5.67 -0.09
CA ALA A 483 -8.77 -5.60 -1.45
C ALA A 483 -7.83 -6.26 -2.46
N VAL A 484 -6.51 -6.08 -2.31
CA VAL A 484 -5.49 -6.74 -3.15
C VAL A 484 -5.48 -8.24 -2.91
N GLU A 485 -5.50 -8.71 -1.67
CA GLU A 485 -5.54 -10.14 -1.36
C GLU A 485 -6.79 -10.81 -1.94
N ARG A 486 -7.95 -10.18 -1.80
CA ARG A 486 -9.21 -10.68 -2.39
C ARG A 486 -9.15 -10.73 -3.91
N ALA A 487 -8.53 -9.75 -4.56
CA ALA A 487 -8.33 -9.74 -6.00
C ALA A 487 -7.37 -10.86 -6.45
N MET A 488 -6.27 -11.07 -5.72
CA MET A 488 -5.33 -12.16 -5.97
C MET A 488 -5.99 -13.53 -5.81
N ALA A 489 -6.77 -13.75 -4.74
CA ALA A 489 -7.51 -14.99 -4.52
C ALA A 489 -8.50 -15.27 -5.67
N LYS A 490 -9.25 -14.24 -6.11
CA LYS A 490 -10.15 -14.36 -7.28
C LYS A 490 -9.39 -14.71 -8.56
N GLN A 491 -8.22 -14.10 -8.78
CA GLN A 491 -7.38 -14.40 -9.93
C GLN A 491 -6.85 -15.84 -9.89
N MET A 492 -6.40 -16.32 -8.73
CA MET A 492 -5.93 -17.71 -8.55
C MET A 492 -7.02 -18.72 -8.88
N VAL A 493 -8.22 -18.56 -8.32
CA VAL A 493 -9.36 -19.44 -8.61
C VAL A 493 -9.71 -19.40 -10.10
N THR A 494 -9.67 -18.22 -10.72
CA THR A 494 -9.95 -18.08 -12.16
C THR A 494 -8.92 -18.85 -13.00
N LEU A 495 -7.63 -18.74 -12.67
CA LEU A 495 -6.57 -19.47 -13.37
C LEU A 495 -6.68 -20.98 -13.18
N GLU A 496 -7.09 -21.45 -12.00
CA GLU A 496 -7.32 -22.86 -11.72
C GLU A 496 -8.48 -23.43 -12.56
N VAL A 497 -9.60 -22.69 -12.63
CA VAL A 497 -10.74 -23.05 -13.49
C VAL A 497 -10.34 -23.08 -14.96
N LEU A 498 -9.56 -22.09 -15.41
CA LEU A 498 -9.04 -22.05 -16.78
C LEU A 498 -8.10 -23.23 -17.07
N SER A 499 -7.20 -23.57 -16.15
CA SER A 499 -6.29 -24.71 -16.26
C SER A 499 -7.04 -26.04 -16.36
N TYR A 500 -8.11 -26.22 -15.59
CA TYR A 500 -8.97 -27.40 -15.65
C TYR A 500 -9.63 -27.54 -17.03
N HIS A 501 -10.20 -26.46 -17.56
CA HIS A 501 -10.83 -26.48 -18.88
C HIS A 501 -9.82 -26.57 -20.03
N ALA A 502 -8.62 -26.03 -19.87
CA ALA A 502 -7.53 -26.12 -20.84
C ALA A 502 -6.92 -27.53 -20.91
N SER A 503 -6.89 -28.26 -19.80
CA SER A 503 -6.29 -29.59 -19.74
C SER A 503 -7.13 -30.65 -20.48
N ALA A 504 -6.46 -31.58 -21.15
CA ALA A 504 -7.10 -32.74 -21.77
C ALA A 504 -7.74 -33.66 -20.72
N ALA A 505 -8.84 -34.33 -21.09
CA ALA A 505 -9.50 -35.28 -20.21
C ALA A 505 -8.58 -36.49 -19.93
N GLU A 506 -8.69 -37.06 -18.72
CA GLU A 506 -7.89 -38.23 -18.36
C GLU A 506 -8.19 -39.45 -19.23
N GLU A 507 -9.45 -39.62 -19.66
CA GLU A 507 -9.88 -40.72 -20.52
C GLU A 507 -9.20 -40.67 -21.89
N GLU A 508 -9.23 -39.52 -22.57
CA GLU A 508 -8.54 -39.30 -23.85
C GLU A 508 -7.03 -39.52 -23.73
N THR A 509 -6.44 -39.11 -22.60
CA THR A 509 -5.02 -39.32 -22.30
C THR A 509 -4.68 -40.80 -22.18
N ARG A 510 -5.53 -41.58 -21.49
CA ARG A 510 -5.35 -43.04 -21.33
C ARG A 510 -5.47 -43.77 -22.66
N GLU A 511 -6.41 -43.39 -23.52
CA GLU A 511 -6.56 -44.00 -24.86
C GLU A 511 -5.32 -43.78 -25.73
N LEU A 512 -4.80 -42.55 -25.75
CA LEU A 512 -3.56 -42.25 -26.46
C LEU A 512 -2.37 -43.01 -25.88
N GLN A 513 -2.27 -43.09 -24.55
CA GLN A 513 -1.20 -43.82 -23.86
C GLN A 513 -1.19 -45.31 -24.20
N VAL A 514 -2.35 -45.98 -24.21
CA VAL A 514 -2.47 -47.40 -24.58
C VAL A 514 -1.99 -47.62 -26.01
N THR A 515 -2.34 -46.72 -26.93
CA THR A 515 -1.92 -46.81 -28.33
C THR A 515 -0.42 -46.57 -28.50
N VAL A 516 0.14 -45.60 -27.78
CA VAL A 516 1.58 -45.30 -27.78
C VAL A 516 2.38 -46.48 -27.25
N ALA A 517 1.89 -47.17 -26.22
CA ALA A 517 2.52 -48.38 -25.70
C ALA A 517 2.45 -49.56 -26.69
N ALA A 518 1.45 -49.58 -27.58
CA ALA A 518 1.25 -50.66 -28.54
C ALA A 518 2.02 -50.45 -29.86
N VAL A 519 1.85 -49.31 -30.55
CA VAL A 519 2.44 -49.05 -31.88
C VAL A 519 2.54 -47.54 -32.13
N VAL A 520 3.68 -46.89 -31.86
CA VAL A 520 3.98 -45.59 -32.47
C VAL A 520 4.65 -45.85 -33.83
N PRO A 521 4.04 -45.50 -34.97
CA PRO A 521 4.64 -45.74 -36.28
C PRO A 521 5.99 -45.02 -36.42
N SER A 522 6.90 -45.54 -37.25
CA SER A 522 8.22 -44.94 -37.45
C SER A 522 8.12 -43.63 -38.24
N ALA A 523 9.06 -42.70 -38.04
CA ALA A 523 9.07 -41.44 -38.80
C ALA A 523 9.14 -41.65 -40.32
N GLN A 524 9.77 -42.74 -40.78
CA GLN A 524 9.80 -43.12 -42.19
C GLN A 524 8.43 -43.55 -42.70
N SER A 525 7.66 -44.33 -41.92
CA SER A 525 6.29 -44.73 -42.31
C SER A 525 5.32 -43.55 -42.39
N LEU A 526 5.56 -42.52 -41.57
CA LEU A 526 4.76 -41.30 -41.49
C LEU A 526 5.28 -40.17 -42.38
N ASN A 527 6.37 -40.40 -43.13
CA ASN A 527 7.05 -39.40 -43.97
C ASN A 527 7.42 -38.09 -43.25
N LEU A 528 7.65 -38.12 -41.93
CA LEU A 528 7.87 -36.92 -41.11
C LEU A 528 9.19 -36.20 -41.40
N THR A 529 10.15 -36.89 -42.01
CA THR A 529 11.45 -36.32 -42.39
C THR A 529 11.42 -35.64 -43.76
N ASP A 530 10.34 -35.77 -44.54
CA ASP A 530 10.23 -35.15 -45.86
C ASP A 530 9.70 -33.70 -45.74
N PHE A 531 10.33 -32.77 -46.45
CA PHE A 531 9.85 -31.39 -46.56
C PHE A 531 8.54 -31.29 -47.35
N ASN A 532 8.26 -32.24 -48.24
CA ASN A 532 7.02 -32.31 -49.02
C ASN A 532 5.82 -32.88 -48.24
N PHE A 533 6.00 -33.23 -46.98
CA PHE A 533 4.95 -33.78 -46.10
C PHE A 533 3.66 -32.94 -46.13
N SER A 534 2.52 -33.63 -46.10
CA SER A 534 1.17 -33.07 -46.01
C SER A 534 0.34 -33.86 -45.01
N ASP A 535 -0.44 -33.15 -44.18
CA ASP A 535 -1.28 -33.73 -43.13
C ASP A 535 -2.74 -33.93 -43.55
N PHE A 536 -3.13 -33.58 -44.78
CA PHE A 536 -4.54 -33.63 -45.22
C PHE A 536 -5.17 -35.03 -45.19
N GLU A 537 -4.34 -36.07 -45.29
CA GLU A 537 -4.80 -37.46 -45.22
C GLU A 537 -4.80 -38.01 -43.79
N LEU A 538 -4.21 -37.28 -42.84
CA LEU A 538 -4.10 -37.69 -41.44
C LEU A 538 -5.27 -37.17 -40.62
N SER A 539 -5.77 -38.01 -39.72
CA SER A 539 -6.70 -37.63 -38.66
C SER A 539 -6.00 -36.80 -37.57
N ASP A 540 -6.78 -36.04 -36.79
CA ASP A 540 -6.25 -35.30 -35.64
C ASP A 540 -5.56 -36.24 -34.64
N TYR A 541 -6.06 -37.47 -34.52
CA TYR A 541 -5.44 -38.49 -33.69
C TYR A 541 -4.04 -38.88 -34.18
N GLU A 542 -3.90 -39.18 -35.48
CA GLU A 542 -2.60 -39.51 -36.08
C GLU A 542 -1.59 -38.37 -35.96
N THR A 543 -2.03 -37.11 -36.07
CA THR A 543 -1.12 -35.96 -35.86
C THR A 543 -0.53 -35.95 -34.44
N THR A 544 -1.28 -36.36 -33.41
CA THR A 544 -0.74 -36.46 -32.04
C THR A 544 0.30 -37.58 -31.89
N LEU A 545 0.10 -38.72 -32.57
CA LEU A 545 1.08 -39.80 -32.63
C LEU A 545 2.36 -39.36 -33.35
N CYS A 546 2.21 -38.61 -34.45
CA CYS A 546 3.33 -38.00 -35.17
C CYS A 546 4.13 -37.06 -34.25
N THR A 547 3.45 -36.23 -33.43
CA THR A 547 4.12 -35.36 -32.46
C THR A 547 4.92 -36.18 -31.44
N ILE A 548 4.34 -37.25 -30.86
CA ILE A 548 5.08 -38.13 -29.93
C ILE A 548 6.31 -38.74 -30.61
N ARG A 549 6.17 -39.16 -31.87
CA ARG A 549 7.28 -39.68 -32.68
C ARG A 549 8.38 -38.61 -32.87
N MET A 550 8.04 -37.35 -33.11
CA MET A 550 9.03 -36.27 -33.23
C MET A 550 9.86 -36.10 -31.95
N PHE A 551 9.22 -36.08 -30.78
CA PHE A 551 9.92 -36.02 -29.48
C PHE A 551 10.81 -37.23 -29.24
N THR A 552 10.34 -38.42 -29.63
CA THR A 552 11.06 -39.68 -29.45
C THR A 552 12.31 -39.73 -30.34
N ASP A 553 12.17 -39.42 -31.64
CA ASP A 553 13.27 -39.52 -32.60
C ASP A 553 14.30 -38.39 -32.44
N LEU A 554 13.94 -37.28 -31.78
CA LEU A 554 14.89 -36.26 -31.32
C LEU A 554 15.58 -36.62 -29.98
N ASN A 555 15.31 -37.80 -29.42
CA ASN A 555 15.82 -38.29 -28.13
C ASN A 555 15.41 -37.45 -26.91
N LEU A 556 14.41 -36.55 -27.03
CA LEU A 556 14.02 -35.64 -25.97
C LEU A 556 13.37 -36.37 -24.79
N VAL A 557 12.58 -37.40 -25.08
CA VAL A 557 11.92 -38.23 -24.05
C VAL A 557 12.96 -38.91 -23.16
N GLN A 558 14.01 -39.47 -23.77
CA GLN A 558 15.08 -40.18 -23.05
C GLN A 558 16.02 -39.19 -22.33
N ASN A 559 16.46 -38.13 -23.00
CA ASN A 559 17.45 -37.21 -22.45
C ASN A 559 16.90 -36.44 -21.25
N PHE A 560 15.60 -36.09 -21.27
CA PHE A 560 14.93 -35.35 -20.19
C PHE A 560 14.01 -36.22 -19.34
N GLN A 561 14.04 -37.55 -19.46
CA GLN A 561 13.24 -38.48 -18.63
C GLN A 561 11.74 -38.12 -18.58
N MET A 562 11.18 -37.74 -19.73
CA MET A 562 9.77 -37.31 -19.81
C MET A 562 8.85 -38.51 -19.61
N LYS A 563 7.91 -38.41 -18.66
CA LYS A 563 6.88 -39.42 -18.47
C LYS A 563 5.95 -39.45 -19.68
N HIS A 564 5.77 -40.61 -20.30
CA HIS A 564 4.90 -40.78 -21.48
C HIS A 564 3.48 -40.28 -21.24
N GLU A 565 2.90 -40.54 -20.08
CA GLU A 565 1.56 -40.05 -19.71
C GLU A 565 1.47 -38.52 -19.74
N VAL A 566 2.46 -37.84 -19.14
CA VAL A 566 2.53 -36.38 -19.06
C VAL A 566 2.72 -35.77 -20.44
N LEU A 567 3.56 -36.38 -21.28
CA LEU A 567 3.75 -35.95 -22.67
C LEU A 567 2.47 -36.09 -23.50
N CYS A 568 1.75 -37.22 -23.38
CA CYS A 568 0.48 -37.43 -24.07
C CYS A 568 -0.56 -36.40 -23.63
N ARG A 569 -0.69 -36.18 -22.32
CA ARG A 569 -1.62 -35.18 -21.76
C ARG A 569 -1.27 -33.78 -22.26
N TRP A 570 0.01 -33.41 -22.24
CA TRP A 570 0.47 -32.11 -22.73
C TRP A 570 0.14 -31.88 -24.21
N ILE A 571 0.43 -32.86 -25.10
CA ILE A 571 0.12 -32.75 -26.54
C ILE A 571 -1.39 -32.58 -26.77
N LEU A 572 -2.21 -33.37 -26.06
CA LEU A 572 -3.67 -33.28 -26.16
C LEU A 572 -4.19 -31.93 -25.65
N SER A 573 -3.64 -31.43 -24.54
CA SER A 573 -3.98 -30.12 -23.98
C SER A 573 -3.60 -28.99 -24.96
N VAL A 574 -2.40 -29.01 -25.53
CA VAL A 574 -1.98 -28.05 -26.57
C VAL A 574 -2.96 -28.09 -27.74
N LYS A 575 -3.25 -29.27 -28.30
CA LYS A 575 -4.23 -29.45 -29.39
C LYS A 575 -5.61 -28.90 -29.03
N LYS A 576 -6.10 -29.17 -27.82
CA LYS A 576 -7.42 -28.74 -27.34
C LYS A 576 -7.55 -27.21 -27.27
N ASN A 577 -6.44 -26.51 -26.98
CA ASN A 577 -6.41 -25.05 -26.88
C ASN A 577 -6.19 -24.34 -28.22
N TYR A 578 -6.09 -25.08 -29.33
CA TYR A 578 -6.25 -24.52 -30.67
C TYR A 578 -7.73 -24.41 -31.05
N ARG A 579 -8.13 -23.26 -31.61
CA ARG A 579 -9.51 -22.96 -31.94
C ARG A 579 -9.93 -23.59 -33.26
N LYS A 580 -10.89 -24.53 -33.22
CA LYS A 580 -11.41 -25.22 -34.42
C LYS A 580 -12.14 -24.32 -35.41
N ASN A 581 -12.66 -23.18 -34.96
CA ASN A 581 -13.39 -22.22 -35.80
C ASN A 581 -12.46 -21.26 -36.57
N VAL A 582 -11.14 -21.36 -36.39
CA VAL A 582 -10.15 -20.57 -37.12
C VAL A 582 -9.68 -21.37 -38.35
N ALA A 583 -9.78 -20.76 -39.52
CA ALA A 583 -9.60 -21.46 -40.80
C ALA A 583 -8.15 -21.95 -41.01
N TYR A 584 -7.15 -21.11 -40.72
CA TYR A 584 -5.74 -21.43 -40.93
C TYR A 584 -4.95 -21.61 -39.63
N HIS A 585 -4.96 -20.62 -38.72
CA HIS A 585 -4.19 -20.68 -37.47
C HIS A 585 -4.87 -21.60 -36.42
N ASN A 586 -4.88 -22.89 -36.71
CA ASN A 586 -5.40 -23.97 -35.89
C ASN A 586 -4.33 -25.05 -35.65
N TRP A 587 -4.70 -26.15 -34.97
CA TRP A 587 -3.77 -27.22 -34.62
C TRP A 587 -2.98 -27.78 -35.82
N ARG A 588 -3.58 -27.84 -37.01
CA ARG A 588 -2.91 -28.38 -38.20
C ARG A 588 -1.75 -27.50 -38.64
N HIS A 589 -1.91 -26.17 -38.55
CA HIS A 589 -0.83 -25.25 -38.83
C HIS A 589 0.33 -25.45 -37.84
N ALA A 590 0.05 -25.45 -36.53
CA ALA A 590 1.07 -25.67 -35.50
C ALA A 590 1.80 -27.01 -35.64
N PHE A 591 1.06 -28.08 -35.94
CA PHE A 591 1.62 -29.40 -36.21
C PHE A 591 2.54 -29.40 -37.45
N ASN A 592 2.14 -28.76 -38.55
CA ASN A 592 2.99 -28.64 -39.75
C ASN A 592 4.25 -27.79 -39.49
N THR A 593 4.13 -26.72 -38.70
CA THR A 593 5.27 -25.89 -38.27
C THR A 593 6.26 -26.73 -37.46
N ALA A 594 5.77 -27.54 -36.52
CA ALA A 594 6.59 -28.48 -35.75
C ALA A 594 7.20 -29.59 -36.62
N GLN A 595 6.45 -30.12 -37.60
CA GLN A 595 6.95 -31.11 -38.56
C GLN A 595 8.07 -30.52 -39.42
N CYS A 596 7.91 -29.30 -39.92
CA CYS A 596 8.96 -28.62 -40.68
C CYS A 596 10.22 -28.41 -39.84
N MET A 597 10.06 -28.02 -38.57
CA MET A 597 11.17 -27.91 -37.63
C MET A 597 11.87 -29.27 -37.42
N PHE A 598 11.10 -30.35 -37.21
CA PHE A 598 11.65 -31.70 -37.10
C PHE A 598 12.42 -32.13 -38.37
N ALA A 599 11.87 -31.88 -39.56
CA ALA A 599 12.54 -32.17 -40.83
C ALA A 599 13.80 -31.31 -41.02
N ALA A 600 13.79 -30.03 -40.65
CA ALA A 600 14.94 -29.15 -40.69
C ALA A 600 16.06 -29.60 -39.74
N LEU A 601 15.70 -30.07 -38.55
CA LEU A 601 16.64 -30.63 -37.57
C LEU A 601 17.27 -31.94 -38.07
N LYS A 602 16.45 -32.87 -38.59
CA LYS A 602 16.88 -34.19 -39.09
C LYS A 602 17.46 -34.14 -40.50
N SER A 603 16.59 -34.03 -41.50
CA SER A 603 16.97 -34.03 -42.93
C SER A 603 17.80 -32.80 -43.29
N GLY A 604 17.50 -31.65 -42.70
CA GLY A 604 18.27 -30.41 -42.85
C GLY A 604 19.61 -30.38 -42.08
N LYS A 605 19.92 -31.42 -41.30
CA LYS A 605 21.18 -31.55 -40.53
C LYS A 605 21.50 -30.35 -39.62
N ILE A 606 20.47 -29.70 -39.08
CA ILE A 606 20.64 -28.58 -38.14
C ILE A 606 20.81 -29.08 -36.70
N GLN A 607 20.30 -30.28 -36.36
CA GLN A 607 20.35 -30.81 -35.00
C GLN A 607 21.77 -30.83 -34.41
N SER A 608 22.80 -31.15 -35.20
CA SER A 608 24.19 -31.21 -34.73
C SER A 608 24.79 -29.85 -34.35
N LYS A 609 24.12 -28.74 -34.67
CA LYS A 609 24.55 -27.37 -34.36
C LYS A 609 23.86 -26.80 -33.13
N LEU A 610 22.86 -27.51 -32.60
CA LEU A 610 22.05 -27.10 -31.46
C LEU A 610 22.27 -28.05 -30.29
N THR A 611 22.00 -27.56 -29.10
CA THR A 611 21.93 -28.37 -27.88
C THR A 611 20.57 -29.06 -27.78
N ASP A 612 20.48 -30.09 -26.95
CA ASP A 612 19.21 -30.79 -26.71
C ASP A 612 18.15 -29.86 -26.05
N LEU A 613 18.58 -28.92 -25.19
CA LEU A 613 17.69 -27.93 -24.58
C LEU A 613 17.11 -26.94 -25.60
N GLU A 614 17.94 -26.45 -26.54
CA GLU A 614 17.46 -25.60 -27.63
C GLU A 614 16.51 -26.36 -28.56
N THR A 615 16.83 -27.62 -28.86
CA THR A 615 15.99 -28.50 -29.67
C THR A 615 14.63 -28.75 -29.00
N LEU A 616 14.63 -28.98 -27.69
CA LEU A 616 13.41 -29.10 -26.88
C LEU A 616 12.58 -27.83 -26.92
N ALA A 617 13.21 -26.67 -26.69
CA ALA A 617 12.54 -25.38 -26.68
C ALA A 617 11.91 -25.05 -28.03
N LEU A 618 12.61 -25.30 -29.14
CA LEU A 618 12.07 -25.08 -30.49
C LEU A 618 10.86 -25.97 -30.80
N LEU A 619 10.91 -27.25 -30.42
CA LEU A 619 9.80 -28.16 -30.68
C LEU A 619 8.56 -27.78 -29.85
N ILE A 620 8.75 -27.38 -28.58
CA ILE A 620 7.67 -26.87 -27.74
C ILE A 620 7.12 -25.55 -28.31
N ALA A 621 7.99 -24.62 -28.70
CA ALA A 621 7.61 -23.33 -29.24
C ALA A 621 6.80 -23.49 -30.53
N THR A 622 7.26 -24.30 -31.49
CA THR A 622 6.54 -24.54 -32.75
C THR A 622 5.13 -25.11 -32.55
N LEU A 623 4.95 -26.02 -31.60
CA LEU A 623 3.63 -26.57 -31.26
C LEU A 623 2.72 -25.58 -30.51
N SER A 624 3.28 -24.50 -29.96
CA SER A 624 2.58 -23.61 -29.03
C SER A 624 2.45 -22.17 -29.51
N HIS A 625 3.11 -21.80 -30.61
CA HIS A 625 3.31 -20.40 -31.02
C HIS A 625 2.02 -19.66 -31.38
N ASP A 626 0.93 -20.39 -31.65
CA ASP A 626 -0.38 -19.87 -32.07
C ASP A 626 -1.52 -20.33 -31.15
N LEU A 627 -1.19 -20.74 -29.92
CA LEU A 627 -2.19 -21.21 -28.95
C LEU A 627 -3.26 -20.15 -28.68
N ASP A 628 -4.54 -20.53 -28.74
CA ASP A 628 -5.67 -19.59 -28.59
C ASP A 628 -5.73 -18.48 -29.67
N HIS A 629 -5.12 -18.67 -30.85
CA HIS A 629 -5.25 -17.71 -31.95
C HIS A 629 -6.72 -17.48 -32.33
N ARG A 630 -7.12 -16.22 -32.55
CA ARG A 630 -8.53 -15.80 -32.67
C ARG A 630 -8.98 -15.51 -34.10
N GLY A 631 -8.11 -15.78 -35.07
CA GLY A 631 -8.35 -15.51 -36.48
C GLY A 631 -8.32 -14.02 -36.84
N VAL A 632 -7.59 -13.22 -36.06
CA VAL A 632 -7.42 -11.78 -36.27
C VAL A 632 -6.00 -11.38 -35.93
N ASN A 633 -5.46 -10.39 -36.63
CA ASN A 633 -4.10 -9.91 -36.42
C ASN A 633 -3.95 -8.87 -35.28
N ASN A 634 -2.70 -8.60 -34.88
CA ASN A 634 -2.35 -7.61 -33.86
C ASN A 634 -2.96 -6.21 -34.12
N SER A 635 -3.06 -5.78 -35.39
CA SER A 635 -3.61 -4.46 -35.73
C SER A 635 -5.10 -4.33 -35.45
N TYR A 636 -5.88 -5.40 -35.63
CA TYR A 636 -7.29 -5.42 -35.31
C TYR A 636 -7.53 -5.40 -33.80
N ILE A 637 -6.73 -6.15 -33.04
CA ILE A 637 -6.83 -6.20 -31.56
C ILE A 637 -6.56 -4.82 -30.95
N GLN A 638 -5.56 -4.10 -31.47
CA GLN A 638 -5.28 -2.73 -31.03
C GLN A 638 -6.42 -1.76 -31.36
N ARG A 639 -7.05 -1.89 -32.54
CA ARG A 639 -8.14 -1.01 -32.99
C ARG A 639 -9.49 -1.30 -32.32
N SER A 640 -9.71 -2.53 -31.86
CA SER A 640 -10.95 -2.96 -31.20
C SER A 640 -10.94 -2.71 -29.69
N GLU A 641 -9.90 -2.07 -29.13
CA GLU A 641 -9.71 -1.84 -27.69
C GLU A 641 -9.85 -3.13 -26.85
N HIS A 642 -9.45 -4.27 -27.44
CA HIS A 642 -9.57 -5.56 -26.79
C HIS A 642 -8.69 -5.61 -25.52
N PRO A 643 -9.11 -6.28 -24.42
CA PRO A 643 -8.35 -6.32 -23.16
C PRO A 643 -6.88 -6.75 -23.29
N LEU A 644 -6.57 -7.61 -24.27
CA LEU A 644 -5.19 -8.03 -24.57
C LEU A 644 -4.29 -6.85 -24.99
N ALA A 645 -4.82 -5.83 -25.67
CA ALA A 645 -4.07 -4.64 -26.05
C ALA A 645 -3.77 -3.72 -24.86
N GLN A 646 -4.53 -3.82 -23.76
CA GLN A 646 -4.22 -3.12 -22.51
C GLN A 646 -3.15 -3.87 -21.71
N LEU A 647 -3.08 -5.19 -21.85
CA LEU A 647 -2.14 -6.05 -21.12
C LEU A 647 -0.74 -6.05 -21.75
N TYR A 648 -0.66 -6.03 -23.09
CA TYR A 648 0.60 -6.08 -23.83
C TYR A 648 0.73 -4.88 -24.78
N CYS A 649 1.95 -4.34 -24.93
CA CYS A 649 2.19 -3.14 -25.73
C CYS A 649 2.71 -3.40 -27.16
N HIS A 650 3.38 -4.53 -27.40
CA HIS A 650 3.88 -4.97 -28.70
C HIS A 650 3.74 -6.50 -28.80
N SER A 651 3.69 -7.04 -30.03
CA SER A 651 3.55 -8.48 -30.30
C SER A 651 2.48 -9.13 -29.41
N ILE A 652 1.29 -8.50 -29.40
CA ILE A 652 0.24 -8.71 -28.40
C ILE A 652 -0.20 -10.17 -28.37
N MET A 653 -0.44 -10.75 -29.55
CA MET A 653 -0.86 -12.14 -29.68
C MET A 653 0.28 -13.10 -29.34
N GLU A 654 1.50 -12.82 -29.76
CA GLU A 654 2.65 -13.70 -29.50
C GLU A 654 2.97 -13.79 -28.00
N HIS A 655 2.78 -12.69 -27.26
CA HIS A 655 2.83 -12.70 -25.79
C HIS A 655 1.71 -13.56 -25.19
N HIS A 656 0.48 -13.42 -25.69
CA HIS A 656 -0.65 -14.24 -25.26
C HIS A 656 -0.43 -15.73 -25.54
N HIS A 657 0.11 -16.10 -26.71
CA HIS A 657 0.45 -17.47 -27.07
C HIS A 657 1.49 -18.08 -26.12
N PHE A 658 2.51 -17.30 -25.75
CA PHE A 658 3.50 -17.71 -24.74
C PHE A 658 2.85 -17.92 -23.36
N ASP A 659 1.95 -17.03 -22.93
CA ASP A 659 1.29 -17.17 -21.63
C ASP A 659 0.33 -18.37 -21.59
N GLN A 660 -0.34 -18.69 -22.71
CA GLN A 660 -1.12 -19.94 -22.86
C GLN A 660 -0.21 -21.18 -22.79
N CYS A 661 0.94 -21.16 -23.47
CA CYS A 661 1.94 -22.24 -23.39
C CYS A 661 2.40 -22.46 -21.94
N LEU A 662 2.72 -21.37 -21.23
CA LEU A 662 3.18 -21.41 -19.84
C LEU A 662 2.08 -21.91 -18.89
N MET A 663 0.82 -21.50 -19.09
CA MET A 663 -0.33 -22.01 -18.34
C MET A 663 -0.45 -23.53 -18.48
N ILE A 664 -0.36 -24.06 -19.71
CA ILE A 664 -0.45 -25.51 -19.95
C ILE A 664 0.74 -26.23 -19.33
N LEU A 665 1.97 -25.71 -19.47
CA LEU A 665 3.18 -26.31 -18.88
C LEU A 665 3.13 -26.37 -17.34
N ASN A 666 2.48 -25.41 -16.69
CA ASN A 666 2.30 -25.39 -15.23
C ASN A 666 1.07 -26.19 -14.76
N SER A 667 0.16 -26.53 -15.66
CA SER A 667 -1.06 -27.27 -15.31
C SER A 667 -0.73 -28.68 -14.80
N PRO A 668 -1.42 -29.17 -13.75
CA PRO A 668 -1.14 -30.47 -13.17
C PRO A 668 -1.26 -31.57 -14.22
N GLY A 669 -0.28 -32.48 -14.25
CA GLY A 669 -0.24 -33.58 -15.21
C GLY A 669 0.22 -33.24 -16.63
N ASN A 670 0.53 -31.96 -16.93
CA ASN A 670 1.05 -31.50 -18.23
C ASN A 670 2.52 -31.03 -18.17
N GLN A 671 3.15 -31.14 -16.99
CA GLN A 671 4.48 -30.60 -16.70
C GLN A 671 5.61 -31.46 -17.30
N ILE A 672 5.75 -31.46 -18.62
CA ILE A 672 6.78 -32.21 -19.36
C ILE A 672 8.21 -31.76 -19.04
N LEU A 673 8.38 -30.59 -18.41
CA LEU A 673 9.66 -30.01 -18.02
C LEU A 673 10.02 -30.26 -16.54
N SER A 674 9.24 -31.08 -15.81
CA SER A 674 9.37 -31.26 -14.36
C SER A 674 10.68 -31.93 -13.89
N SER A 675 11.40 -32.61 -14.79
CA SER A 675 12.68 -33.27 -14.52
C SER A 675 13.91 -32.37 -14.67
N LEU A 676 13.75 -31.18 -15.27
CA LEU A 676 14.83 -30.22 -15.48
C LEU A 676 15.22 -29.56 -14.16
N SER A 677 16.50 -29.19 -14.03
CA SER A 677 16.92 -28.30 -12.95
C SER A 677 16.28 -26.91 -13.11
N ILE A 678 16.21 -26.14 -12.02
CA ILE A 678 15.60 -24.80 -12.04
C ILE A 678 16.28 -23.86 -13.04
N GLU A 679 17.59 -23.99 -13.25
CA GLU A 679 18.34 -23.17 -14.20
C GLU A 679 18.08 -23.58 -15.65
N GLU A 680 18.00 -24.88 -15.93
CA GLU A 680 17.62 -25.39 -17.26
C GLU A 680 16.16 -25.06 -17.59
N TYR A 681 15.26 -25.13 -16.61
CA TYR A 681 13.85 -24.74 -16.76
C TYR A 681 13.72 -23.26 -17.14
N LYS A 682 14.40 -22.37 -16.42
CA LYS A 682 14.43 -20.93 -16.74
C LYS A 682 15.01 -20.66 -18.13
N ALA A 683 16.12 -21.32 -18.48
CA ALA A 683 16.74 -21.20 -19.79
C ALA A 683 15.82 -21.68 -20.91
N THR A 684 15.16 -22.82 -20.73
CA THR A 684 14.20 -23.40 -21.68
C THR A 684 13.00 -22.48 -21.89
N LEU A 685 12.40 -21.95 -20.80
CA LEU A 685 11.30 -20.99 -20.91
C LEU A 685 11.72 -19.69 -21.61
N LYS A 686 12.93 -19.19 -21.36
CA LYS A 686 13.47 -18.02 -22.07
C LYS A 686 13.55 -18.28 -23.57
N MET A 687 14.07 -19.44 -23.98
CA MET A 687 14.17 -19.83 -25.39
C MET A 687 12.80 -20.03 -26.03
N ILE A 688 11.84 -20.67 -25.35
CA ILE A 688 10.46 -20.80 -25.82
C ILE A 688 9.85 -19.43 -26.05
N LYS A 689 9.99 -18.51 -25.09
CA LYS A 689 9.49 -17.13 -25.20
C LYS A 689 10.09 -16.42 -26.41
N GLN A 690 11.42 -16.47 -26.57
CA GLN A 690 12.10 -15.83 -27.70
C GLN A 690 11.67 -16.43 -29.05
N ALA A 691 11.49 -17.75 -29.11
CA ALA A 691 11.06 -18.46 -30.32
C ALA A 691 9.61 -18.12 -30.72
N ILE A 692 8.69 -18.05 -29.74
CA ILE A 692 7.29 -17.66 -30.00
C ILE A 692 7.21 -16.19 -30.39
N LEU A 693 7.89 -15.28 -29.69
CA LEU A 693 7.88 -13.86 -30.07
C LEU A 693 8.49 -13.63 -31.46
N ALA A 694 9.43 -14.48 -31.89
CA ALA A 694 10.05 -14.38 -33.22
C ALA A 694 9.11 -14.75 -34.38
N THR A 695 7.91 -15.29 -34.13
CA THR A 695 6.90 -15.52 -35.19
C THR A 695 6.20 -14.22 -35.60
N ASP A 696 6.31 -13.15 -34.81
CA ASP A 696 5.86 -11.82 -35.25
C ASP A 696 6.69 -11.33 -36.44
N LEU A 697 6.02 -11.25 -37.60
CA LEU A 697 6.66 -10.85 -38.85
C LEU A 697 7.26 -9.44 -38.80
N ALA A 698 6.75 -8.54 -37.94
CA ALA A 698 7.34 -7.22 -37.74
C ALA A 698 8.74 -7.31 -37.09
N LEU A 699 8.93 -8.23 -36.15
CA LEU A 699 10.23 -8.49 -35.53
C LEU A 699 11.18 -9.19 -36.50
N TYR A 700 10.69 -10.12 -37.32
CA TYR A 700 11.47 -10.71 -38.41
C TYR A 700 11.99 -9.63 -39.37
N ILE A 701 11.12 -8.73 -39.87
CA ILE A 701 11.53 -7.67 -40.81
C ILE A 701 12.60 -6.76 -40.19
N LYS A 702 12.50 -6.48 -38.88
CA LYS A 702 13.48 -5.67 -38.15
C LYS A 702 14.84 -6.35 -38.01
N ARG A 703 14.87 -7.67 -37.79
CA ARG A 703 16.11 -8.43 -37.49
C ARG A 703 16.76 -9.10 -38.70
N ARG A 704 16.02 -9.40 -39.77
CA ARG A 704 16.52 -10.19 -40.91
C ARG A 704 17.73 -9.58 -41.62
N GLY A 705 17.84 -8.24 -41.65
CA GLY A 705 18.95 -7.54 -42.31
C GLY A 705 20.30 -7.87 -41.67
N GLU A 706 20.34 -7.94 -40.33
CA GLU A 706 21.53 -8.34 -39.58
C GLU A 706 21.95 -9.77 -39.93
N PHE A 707 20.99 -10.70 -39.95
CA PHE A 707 21.27 -12.10 -40.27
C PHE A 707 21.81 -12.29 -41.69
N PHE A 708 21.18 -11.63 -42.67
CA PHE A 708 21.62 -11.72 -44.07
C PHE A 708 23.01 -11.10 -44.27
N GLU A 709 23.31 -10.00 -43.59
CA GLU A 709 24.65 -9.40 -43.62
C GLU A 709 25.73 -10.31 -43.02
N LEU A 710 25.44 -10.96 -41.88
CA LEU A 710 26.36 -11.89 -41.24
C LEU A 710 26.69 -13.08 -42.16
N LEU A 711 25.68 -13.64 -42.84
CA LEU A 711 25.89 -14.74 -43.79
C LEU A 711 26.63 -14.27 -45.04
N ARG A 712 26.26 -13.11 -45.60
CA ARG A 712 26.91 -12.55 -46.80
C ARG A 712 28.40 -12.28 -46.57
N LYS A 713 28.76 -11.80 -45.38
CA LYS A 713 30.15 -11.54 -44.97
C LYS A 713 30.88 -12.79 -44.45
N LYS A 714 30.20 -13.94 -44.33
CA LYS A 714 30.73 -15.17 -43.72
C LYS A 714 31.24 -14.97 -42.29
N GLN A 715 30.56 -14.12 -41.52
CA GLN A 715 30.91 -13.76 -40.14
C GLN A 715 30.02 -14.44 -39.09
N PHE A 716 29.09 -15.30 -39.52
CA PHE A 716 28.18 -16.01 -38.63
C PHE A 716 28.93 -17.02 -37.75
N ASN A 717 28.80 -16.89 -36.42
CA ASN A 717 29.44 -17.74 -35.42
C ASN A 717 28.41 -18.46 -34.54
N TRP A 718 28.52 -19.79 -34.42
CA TRP A 718 27.65 -20.63 -33.58
C TRP A 718 27.96 -20.53 -32.09
N GLU A 719 29.16 -20.09 -31.72
CA GLU A 719 29.57 -19.91 -30.33
C GLU A 719 29.07 -18.59 -29.73
N ASP A 720 28.65 -17.64 -30.58
CA ASP A 720 28.06 -16.39 -30.14
C ASP A 720 26.58 -16.60 -29.79
N PRO A 721 26.18 -16.43 -28.52
CA PRO A 721 24.81 -16.68 -28.10
C PRO A 721 23.80 -15.74 -28.78
N THR A 722 24.21 -14.52 -29.14
CA THR A 722 23.31 -13.54 -29.78
C THR A 722 23.04 -13.90 -31.24
N GLN A 723 24.06 -14.33 -31.97
CA GLN A 723 23.93 -14.80 -33.34
C GLN A 723 23.17 -16.12 -33.41
N LYS A 724 23.39 -17.00 -32.43
CA LYS A 724 22.62 -18.24 -32.31
C LYS A 724 21.15 -17.96 -32.04
N GLU A 725 20.83 -17.06 -31.11
CA GLU A 725 19.44 -16.60 -30.88
C GLU A 725 18.82 -16.04 -32.16
N LEU A 726 19.55 -15.20 -32.90
CA LEU A 726 19.10 -14.64 -34.17
C LEU A 726 18.80 -15.76 -35.19
N PHE A 727 19.66 -16.77 -35.29
CA PHE A 727 19.42 -17.93 -36.15
C PHE A 727 18.18 -18.72 -35.71
N LEU A 728 17.99 -18.98 -34.42
CA LEU A 728 16.81 -19.67 -33.90
C LEU A 728 15.52 -18.90 -34.25
N ALA A 729 15.54 -17.58 -34.14
CA ALA A 729 14.42 -16.72 -34.55
C ALA A 729 14.12 -16.85 -36.05
N MET A 730 15.15 -16.80 -36.92
CA MET A 730 14.97 -16.97 -38.36
C MET A 730 14.48 -18.38 -38.72
N LEU A 731 14.95 -19.41 -38.01
CA LEU A 731 14.52 -20.80 -38.20
C LEU A 731 13.05 -20.99 -37.80
N MET A 732 12.61 -20.36 -36.71
CA MET A 732 11.19 -20.32 -36.32
C MET A 732 10.33 -19.70 -37.41
N THR A 733 10.68 -18.51 -37.90
CA THR A 733 9.94 -17.86 -39.00
C THR A 733 9.94 -18.72 -40.28
N ALA A 734 11.04 -19.42 -40.58
CA ALA A 734 11.11 -20.30 -41.75
C ALA A 734 10.18 -21.51 -41.63
N CYS A 735 10.02 -22.05 -40.42
CA CYS A 735 9.10 -23.18 -40.18
C CYS A 735 7.64 -22.73 -40.18
N ASP A 736 7.34 -21.57 -39.60
CA ASP A 736 6.02 -20.95 -39.59
C ASP A 736 5.52 -20.70 -41.03
N LEU A 737 6.37 -20.11 -41.88
CA LEU A 737 6.05 -19.85 -43.28
C LEU A 737 6.22 -21.07 -44.21
N SER A 738 6.46 -22.27 -43.68
CA SER A 738 6.82 -23.46 -44.49
C SER A 738 5.72 -23.96 -45.42
N ALA A 739 4.46 -23.56 -45.21
CA ALA A 739 3.37 -23.87 -46.13
C ALA A 739 3.69 -23.45 -47.58
N ILE A 740 4.33 -22.29 -47.75
CA ILE A 740 4.70 -21.74 -49.08
C ILE A 740 5.68 -22.62 -49.86
N THR A 741 6.36 -23.57 -49.20
CA THR A 741 7.33 -24.47 -49.83
C THR A 741 6.74 -25.82 -50.21
N LYS A 742 5.50 -26.11 -49.81
CA LYS A 742 4.84 -27.40 -50.05
C LYS A 742 4.51 -27.60 -51.53
N PRO A 743 4.30 -28.85 -52.00
CA PRO A 743 3.88 -29.10 -53.37
C PRO A 743 2.63 -28.30 -53.77
N TRP A 744 2.54 -27.90 -55.03
CA TRP A 744 1.50 -26.99 -55.54
C TRP A 744 0.05 -27.34 -55.10
N PRO A 745 -0.42 -28.59 -55.17
CA PRO A 745 -1.80 -28.92 -54.74
C PRO A 745 -2.04 -28.64 -53.25
N VAL A 746 -1.01 -28.82 -52.42
CA VAL A 746 -1.07 -28.53 -50.99
C VAL A 746 -1.06 -27.03 -50.79
N GLN A 747 -0.11 -26.34 -51.42
CA GLN A 747 0.02 -24.89 -51.26
C GLN A 747 -1.22 -24.11 -51.73
N GLN A 748 -1.88 -24.56 -52.79
CA GLN A 748 -3.11 -23.95 -53.26
C GLN A 748 -4.21 -24.02 -52.19
N ARG A 749 -4.41 -25.18 -51.55
CA ARG A 749 -5.41 -25.36 -50.48
C ARG A 749 -5.06 -24.50 -49.26
N ILE A 750 -3.80 -24.45 -48.86
CA ILE A 750 -3.39 -23.63 -47.72
C ILE A 750 -3.59 -22.14 -48.02
N ALA A 751 -3.24 -21.67 -49.22
CA ALA A 751 -3.50 -20.28 -49.60
C ALA A 751 -4.99 -19.92 -49.59
N GLU A 752 -5.88 -20.86 -49.91
CA GLU A 752 -7.33 -20.68 -49.81
C GLU A 752 -7.80 -20.56 -48.34
N LEU A 753 -7.24 -21.35 -47.42
CA LEU A 753 -7.53 -21.24 -45.98
C LEU A 753 -7.07 -19.89 -45.41
N VAL A 754 -5.84 -19.48 -45.72
CA VAL A 754 -5.28 -18.18 -45.31
C VAL A 754 -6.12 -17.03 -45.85
N ALA A 755 -6.50 -17.07 -47.14
CA ALA A 755 -7.35 -16.06 -47.74
C ALA A 755 -8.73 -16.01 -47.08
N THR A 756 -9.33 -17.16 -46.76
CA THR A 756 -10.60 -17.23 -46.06
C THR A 756 -10.52 -16.55 -44.70
N GLU A 757 -9.46 -16.80 -43.94
CA GLU A 757 -9.26 -16.15 -42.64
C GLU A 757 -9.09 -14.62 -42.76
N PHE A 758 -8.29 -14.15 -43.72
CA PHE A 758 -8.16 -12.71 -43.96
C PHE A 758 -9.48 -12.05 -44.40
N PHE A 759 -10.29 -12.75 -45.19
CA PHE A 759 -11.61 -12.25 -45.59
C PHE A 759 -12.58 -12.18 -44.42
N ASP A 760 -12.58 -13.19 -43.55
CA ASP A 760 -13.40 -13.20 -42.34
C ASP A 760 -13.00 -12.05 -41.38
N GLN A 761 -11.70 -11.75 -41.27
CA GLN A 761 -11.24 -10.57 -40.54
C GLN A 761 -11.71 -9.27 -41.23
N GLY A 762 -11.57 -9.15 -42.55
CA GLY A 762 -12.00 -7.96 -43.28
C GLY A 762 -13.50 -7.68 -43.15
N ASP A 763 -14.32 -8.73 -43.08
CA ASP A 763 -15.74 -8.63 -42.80
C ASP A 763 -16.02 -8.11 -41.38
N LYS A 764 -15.25 -8.56 -40.39
CA LYS A 764 -15.34 -8.06 -39.00
C LYS A 764 -14.95 -6.60 -38.93
N GLU A 765 -13.85 -6.19 -39.56
CA GLU A 765 -13.41 -4.78 -39.63
C GLU A 765 -14.49 -3.88 -40.22
N ARG A 766 -15.15 -4.34 -41.30
CA ARG A 766 -16.24 -3.60 -41.93
C ARG A 766 -17.47 -3.48 -41.03
N LYS A 767 -17.84 -4.55 -40.31
CA LYS A 767 -19.06 -4.60 -39.48
C LYS A 767 -18.91 -3.93 -38.12
N GLU A 768 -17.77 -4.12 -37.46
CA GLU A 768 -17.58 -3.73 -36.07
C GLU A 768 -16.85 -2.38 -35.94
N LEU A 769 -15.89 -2.10 -36.84
CA LEU A 769 -15.08 -0.89 -36.79
C LEU A 769 -15.49 0.16 -37.83
N ASN A 770 -16.41 -0.17 -38.75
CA ASN A 770 -16.80 0.66 -39.89
C ASN A 770 -15.61 1.15 -40.74
N ILE A 771 -14.59 0.30 -40.91
CA ILE A 771 -13.40 0.59 -41.72
C ILE A 771 -13.45 -0.21 -43.03
N GLU A 772 -12.99 0.40 -44.12
CA GLU A 772 -12.79 -0.34 -45.38
C GLU A 772 -11.53 -1.23 -45.27
N PRO A 773 -11.66 -2.56 -45.41
CA PRO A 773 -10.53 -3.46 -45.27
C PRO A 773 -9.56 -3.30 -46.45
N THR A 774 -8.27 -3.59 -46.20
CA THR A 774 -7.25 -3.58 -47.24
C THR A 774 -7.53 -4.59 -48.36
N ASP A 775 -6.91 -4.42 -49.54
CA ASP A 775 -7.09 -5.32 -50.69
C ASP A 775 -6.85 -6.80 -50.33
N LEU A 776 -5.96 -7.09 -49.37
CA LEU A 776 -5.65 -8.46 -48.92
C LEU A 776 -6.83 -9.11 -48.20
N MET A 777 -7.59 -8.32 -47.45
CA MET A 777 -8.70 -8.75 -46.60
C MET A 777 -10.06 -8.51 -47.26
N ASN A 778 -10.09 -7.99 -48.48
CA ASN A 778 -11.32 -7.72 -49.20
C ASN A 778 -11.69 -8.89 -50.11
N ARG A 779 -12.74 -9.63 -49.74
CA ARG A 779 -13.28 -10.77 -50.52
C ARG A 779 -13.65 -10.41 -51.96
N GLU A 780 -14.04 -9.17 -52.24
CA GLU A 780 -14.39 -8.71 -53.59
C GLU A 780 -13.17 -8.62 -54.52
N LYS A 781 -11.96 -8.58 -53.95
CA LYS A 781 -10.70 -8.51 -54.68
C LYS A 781 -9.96 -9.85 -54.73
N LYS A 782 -10.66 -10.98 -54.60
CA LYS A 782 -10.11 -12.35 -54.62
C LYS A 782 -9.22 -12.63 -55.85
N ASN A 783 -9.55 -12.03 -56.98
CA ASN A 783 -8.80 -12.11 -58.24
C ASN A 783 -7.42 -11.43 -58.18
N LYS A 784 -7.07 -10.70 -57.12
CA LYS A 784 -5.71 -10.19 -56.90
C LYS A 784 -4.83 -11.12 -56.06
N ILE A 785 -5.37 -12.19 -55.47
CA ILE A 785 -4.59 -13.10 -54.60
C ILE A 785 -3.28 -13.57 -55.27
N PRO A 786 -3.26 -14.02 -56.55
CA PRO A 786 -2.02 -14.49 -57.15
C PRO A 786 -0.89 -13.46 -57.18
N SER A 787 -1.18 -12.20 -57.53
CA SER A 787 -0.15 -11.15 -57.55
C SER A 787 0.32 -10.79 -56.14
N MET A 788 -0.59 -10.80 -55.16
CA MET A 788 -0.24 -10.57 -53.75
C MET A 788 0.65 -11.69 -53.19
N GLN A 789 0.38 -12.95 -53.54
CA GLN A 789 1.20 -14.09 -53.17
C GLN A 789 2.61 -13.99 -53.76
N VAL A 790 2.75 -13.59 -55.04
CA VAL A 790 4.07 -13.32 -55.64
C VAL A 790 4.82 -12.24 -54.85
N GLY A 791 4.15 -11.13 -54.53
CA GLY A 791 4.74 -10.05 -53.73
C GLY A 791 5.20 -10.51 -52.35
N PHE A 792 4.39 -11.33 -51.67
CA PHE A 792 4.75 -11.92 -50.37
C PHE A 792 5.96 -12.86 -50.46
N ILE A 793 5.99 -13.73 -51.47
CA ILE A 793 7.11 -14.66 -51.70
C ILE A 793 8.42 -13.88 -51.90
N ASP A 794 8.39 -12.84 -52.73
CA ASP A 794 9.56 -12.04 -53.06
C ASP A 794 10.04 -11.18 -51.88
N ALA A 795 9.11 -10.55 -51.18
CA ALA A 795 9.43 -9.62 -50.11
C ALA A 795 9.86 -10.32 -48.83
N VAL A 796 9.33 -11.51 -48.53
CA VAL A 796 9.46 -12.18 -47.22
C VAL A 796 10.20 -13.51 -47.32
N CYS A 797 9.74 -14.41 -48.21
CA CYS A 797 10.09 -15.83 -48.15
C CYS A 797 11.42 -16.18 -48.82
N LEU A 798 11.69 -15.69 -50.03
CA LEU A 798 12.84 -16.13 -50.82
C LEU A 798 14.18 -15.88 -50.11
N GLN A 799 14.39 -14.67 -49.61
CA GLN A 799 15.63 -14.29 -48.93
C GLN A 799 15.88 -15.16 -47.68
N LEU A 800 14.82 -15.51 -46.96
CA LEU A 800 14.90 -16.37 -45.78
C LEU A 800 15.33 -17.79 -46.15
N TYR A 801 14.72 -18.41 -47.16
CA TYR A 801 15.09 -19.76 -47.56
C TYR A 801 16.45 -19.83 -48.28
N GLU A 802 16.86 -18.77 -48.98
CA GLU A 802 18.22 -18.63 -49.50
C GLU A 802 19.24 -18.59 -48.37
N ALA A 803 19.01 -17.75 -47.36
CA ALA A 803 19.84 -17.69 -46.16
C ALA A 803 19.90 -19.02 -45.40
N LEU A 804 18.77 -19.72 -45.25
CA LEU A 804 18.71 -21.03 -44.59
C LEU A 804 19.51 -22.08 -45.37
N THR A 805 19.44 -22.05 -46.71
CA THR A 805 20.22 -22.94 -47.58
C THR A 805 21.73 -22.66 -47.48
N HIS A 806 22.13 -21.39 -47.31
CA HIS A 806 23.54 -21.05 -47.04
C HIS A 806 24.03 -21.60 -45.70
N VAL A 807 23.15 -21.70 -44.69
CA VAL A 807 23.49 -22.31 -43.39
C VAL A 807 23.57 -23.83 -43.50
N SER A 808 22.65 -24.46 -44.23
CA SER A 808 22.67 -25.89 -44.51
C SER A 808 22.12 -26.18 -45.90
N GLU A 809 22.97 -26.69 -46.78
CA GLU A 809 22.58 -27.07 -48.15
C GLU A 809 21.46 -28.12 -48.17
N ALA A 810 21.34 -28.92 -47.12
CA ALA A 810 20.29 -29.93 -46.98
C ALA A 810 18.88 -29.32 -46.84
N CYS A 811 18.76 -28.02 -46.55
CA CYS A 811 17.50 -27.28 -46.54
C CYS A 811 17.09 -26.74 -47.92
N TYR A 812 17.89 -26.98 -48.98
CA TYR A 812 17.58 -26.56 -50.36
C TYR A 812 16.16 -26.94 -50.85
N PRO A 813 15.56 -28.09 -50.48
CA PRO A 813 14.20 -28.43 -50.92
C PRO A 813 13.15 -27.37 -50.56
N LEU A 814 13.33 -26.65 -49.44
CA LEU A 814 12.44 -25.54 -49.04
C LEU A 814 12.52 -24.38 -50.04
N LEU A 815 13.74 -23.99 -50.42
CA LEU A 815 13.98 -22.93 -51.39
C LEU A 815 13.46 -23.30 -52.79
N ASP A 816 13.71 -24.53 -53.22
CA ASP A 816 13.24 -25.04 -54.52
C ASP A 816 11.70 -25.08 -54.58
N GLY A 817 11.04 -25.58 -53.52
CA GLY A 817 9.58 -25.56 -53.39
C GLY A 817 9.01 -24.14 -53.47
N CYS A 818 9.61 -23.19 -52.74
CA CYS A 818 9.23 -21.78 -52.77
C CYS A 818 9.35 -21.17 -54.18
N ARG A 819 10.46 -21.42 -54.89
CA ARG A 819 10.69 -20.94 -56.27
C ARG A 819 9.69 -21.53 -57.27
N LYS A 820 9.39 -22.83 -57.16
CA LYS A 820 8.38 -23.50 -57.99
C LYS A 820 6.99 -22.90 -57.78
N ASN A 821 6.60 -22.67 -56.52
CA ASN A 821 5.31 -22.07 -56.20
C ASN A 821 5.22 -20.61 -56.67
N ARG A 822 6.30 -19.83 -56.55
CA ARG A 822 6.38 -18.48 -57.12
C ARG A 822 6.08 -18.48 -58.62
N GLN A 823 6.69 -19.38 -59.39
CA GLN A 823 6.46 -19.47 -60.85
C GLN A 823 5.00 -19.81 -61.19
N LYS A 824 4.37 -20.70 -60.40
CA LYS A 824 2.95 -21.04 -60.57
C LYS A 824 2.04 -19.87 -60.26
N TRP A 825 2.27 -19.16 -59.15
CA TRP A 825 1.51 -17.96 -58.80
C TRP A 825 1.68 -16.83 -59.83
N GLN A 826 2.91 -16.62 -60.33
CA GLN A 826 3.18 -15.66 -61.40
C GLN A 826 2.40 -15.99 -62.68
N SER A 827 2.38 -17.27 -63.07
CA SER A 827 1.62 -17.72 -64.23
C SER A 827 0.11 -17.46 -64.07
N LEU A 828 -0.43 -17.65 -62.86
CA LEU A 828 -1.84 -17.37 -62.57
C LEU A 828 -2.14 -15.86 -62.57
N ALA A 829 -1.23 -15.04 -62.05
CA ALA A 829 -1.38 -13.59 -62.06
C ALA A 829 -1.42 -13.04 -63.50
N GLU A 830 -0.49 -13.49 -64.36
CA GLU A 830 -0.45 -13.09 -65.77
C GLU A 830 -1.68 -13.56 -66.57
N GLN A 831 -2.22 -14.76 -66.26
CA GLN A 831 -3.44 -15.24 -66.88
C GLN A 831 -4.65 -14.39 -66.51
N GLN A 832 -4.75 -13.98 -65.24
CA GLN A 832 -5.84 -13.10 -64.78
C GLN A 832 -5.76 -11.72 -65.41
N GLU A 833 -4.55 -11.15 -65.52
CA GLU A 833 -4.34 -9.87 -66.20
C GLU A 833 -4.72 -9.93 -67.68
N LYS A 834 -4.33 -10.99 -68.39
CA LYS A 834 -4.75 -11.22 -69.79
C LYS A 834 -6.26 -11.37 -69.93
N ASN A 835 -6.93 -12.03 -68.98
CA ASN A 835 -8.39 -12.18 -68.99
C ASN A 835 -9.13 -10.86 -68.71
N LEU A 836 -8.59 -10.00 -67.85
CA LEU A 836 -9.10 -8.64 -67.63
C LEU A 836 -8.99 -7.78 -68.90
N ILE A 837 -7.81 -7.77 -69.54
CA ILE A 837 -7.55 -7.00 -70.77
C ILE A 837 -8.44 -7.49 -71.93
N ASN A 838 -8.61 -8.80 -72.09
CA ASN A 838 -9.48 -9.38 -73.12
C ASN A 838 -10.99 -9.20 -72.82
N GLY A 839 -11.37 -9.13 -71.54
CA GLY A 839 -12.74 -8.84 -71.10
C GLY A 839 -13.19 -7.42 -71.42
N GLU A 840 -12.33 -6.43 -71.16
CA GLU A 840 -12.57 -5.02 -71.52
C GLU A 840 -12.61 -4.81 -73.05
N SER A 841 -11.76 -5.53 -73.80
CA SER A 841 -11.75 -5.53 -75.27
C SER A 841 -13.06 -6.03 -75.90
N ASN A 842 -13.74 -6.99 -75.26
CA ASN A 842 -15.01 -7.54 -75.76
C ASN A 842 -16.24 -6.70 -75.35
N GLN A 843 -16.15 -5.90 -74.28
CA GLN A 843 -17.17 -4.90 -73.95
C GLN A 843 -17.09 -3.68 -74.89
N ALA A 844 -15.90 -3.26 -75.29
CA ALA A 844 -15.71 -2.17 -76.25
C ALA A 844 -16.17 -2.51 -77.69
N LYS A 845 -16.41 -3.79 -78.01
CA LYS A 845 -16.98 -4.24 -79.30
C LYS A 845 -18.49 -4.47 -79.27
N ARG A 846 -19.16 -4.25 -78.13
CA ARG A 846 -20.61 -4.45 -77.94
C ARG A 846 -21.40 -3.17 -77.63
N ASN A 847 -20.77 -2.00 -77.70
CA ASN A 847 -21.45 -0.71 -77.67
C ASN A 847 -21.51 -0.08 -79.05
#